data_AF-A0A528DWW0-F1
#
_entry.id   AF-A0A528DWW0-F1
#
_cell.length_a   1.000
_cell.length_b   1.000
_cell.length_c   1.000
_cell.angle_alpha   90.00
_cell.angle_beta   90.00
_cell.angle_gamma   90.00
#
_symmetry.space_group_name_H-M   'P 1'
#
loop_
_entity.id
_entity.type
_entity.pdbx_description
1 polymer ?
#
loop_
_entity_poly.entity_id
_entity_poly.type
_entity_poly.pdbx_seq_one_letter_code
_entity_poly.pdbx_strand_id
1 'polypeptide(L)'
;MDKFSIVAGSPVFRMLEQTQCQSIADAAEFRRIETTTDAHLFRYGEPASAVFLIVPTTSGQEGPVLQVSFGAPVTPQSPVGFRLTEGDIAGDVEFLLGGLSERLPPRISSARILRNAAVLTIPAAVLARIAQTETDFRRRIVRHAAQRLTEIASVHAERKTMHPEVRFATSLLSLLDDFGHIAGNKGVFDHRLRQRDLADNLGISLRLLSLRFSDWSARGLLETVPITLPDVARVERIAGLSPPNVARNLRAVIENIEDQTARGLLAKASQTAADVLSVFSDNPVVAYQLALISVRLGAIKQAKDILAAPMFAWTSMSDLKARLRAAWKESLSLRNGDFPGYDEVAEQALDNLLEARLPTLAVDIGGLHARLCKETLVAHQPGLQLRQQALEAARLYREVHEASPNHYCAVNGATLSMLGGLEDDARALALVARRLAARESTNYWALASLGEASLVLSERQSAIGHFAAAAAAADADLAKITSTRHQLALISAVGGLDTTAELAALDTGDPIVFSGHIMRPSDGTPGELVKAENLLATEMRRWLAGRKVPAVFMSLACGADIVFAELVLEAGIPLNVTLPFTVGRFCDLSVAIGNASNIETDWVGRYFACLDEAASVTELWKHEIRKAEIDYHYLATNLHLIGETIFAAAALMAQPRMLAVVHPNTVASIAGARNALAEFVARGFNADVIDAKLRRKETPDGARGADPFAPMVFAFARCQQDNAEIRRLLDEAGFAIRVLKDRRIAGHYMPSGFEEAHFIASRLATLGTAAKSSPRVICDFGPIRGRDGAPILEDILKLDAAADLSAVAIGNVFATSAFVMREVAGGGKPDRYSVANISIEPHEDGQRRVLRGAKQIYKVRET
;
A
#
# COMPACT_ATOMS: atom_id res chain seq x y z
N MET A 1 -33.79 36.35 12.01
CA MET A 1 -32.90 35.37 12.67
C MET A 1 -33.04 35.58 14.17
N ASP A 2 -33.37 34.54 14.91
CA ASP A 2 -33.53 34.62 16.36
C ASP A 2 -32.16 34.49 17.05
N LYS A 3 -31.55 35.63 17.39
CA LYS A 3 -30.24 35.67 18.07
C LYS A 3 -30.30 35.06 19.47
N PHE A 4 -31.42 35.21 20.17
CA PHE A 4 -31.58 34.68 21.51
C PHE A 4 -31.53 33.15 21.49
N SER A 5 -32.30 32.50 20.60
CA SER A 5 -32.28 31.05 20.47
C SER A 5 -30.90 30.50 20.07
N ILE A 6 -30.15 31.21 19.23
CA ILE A 6 -28.77 30.83 18.86
C ILE A 6 -27.84 30.88 20.07
N VAL A 7 -27.89 31.97 20.84
CA VAL A 7 -27.05 32.13 22.04
C VAL A 7 -27.43 31.10 23.11
N ALA A 8 -28.73 30.95 23.40
CA ALA A 8 -29.24 30.02 24.41
C ALA A 8 -28.96 28.55 24.03
N GLY A 9 -28.94 28.22 22.74
CA GLY A 9 -28.60 26.90 22.23
C GLY A 9 -27.11 26.60 22.17
N SER A 10 -26.23 27.60 22.35
CA SER A 10 -24.78 27.40 22.27
C SER A 10 -24.22 26.65 23.49
N PRO A 11 -23.37 25.62 23.29
CA PRO A 11 -22.70 24.93 24.39
C PRO A 11 -21.83 25.84 25.27
N VAL A 12 -21.27 26.91 24.70
CA VAL A 12 -20.41 27.88 25.41
C VAL A 12 -21.22 28.68 26.44
N PHE A 13 -22.45 29.04 26.10
CA PHE A 13 -23.35 29.88 26.90
C PHE A 13 -24.37 29.06 27.70
N ARG A 14 -24.23 27.74 27.74
CA ARG A 14 -25.10 26.85 28.52
C ARG A 14 -25.14 27.28 29.99
N MET A 15 -26.30 27.18 30.62
CA MET A 15 -26.55 27.55 32.03
C MET A 15 -26.44 29.05 32.34
N LEU A 16 -26.32 29.94 31.35
CA LEU A 16 -26.56 31.36 31.58
C LEU A 16 -28.06 31.61 31.79
N GLU A 17 -28.38 32.59 32.63
CA GLU A 17 -29.76 33.03 32.81
C GLU A 17 -30.34 33.60 31.51
N GLN A 18 -31.67 33.52 31.36
CA GLN A 18 -32.36 34.06 30.19
C GLN A 18 -32.06 35.56 29.97
N THR A 19 -31.96 36.33 31.04
CA THR A 19 -31.60 37.76 31.03
C THR A 19 -30.19 38.00 30.46
N GLN A 20 -29.24 37.12 30.76
CA GLN A 20 -27.85 37.20 30.31
C GLN A 20 -27.73 36.78 28.84
N CYS A 21 -28.42 35.69 28.44
CA CYS A 21 -28.53 35.29 27.04
C CYS A 21 -29.17 36.40 26.18
N GLN A 22 -30.20 37.07 26.69
CA GLN A 22 -30.81 38.22 26.04
C GLN A 22 -29.84 39.39 25.93
N SER A 23 -29.10 39.71 26.99
CA SER A 23 -28.08 40.76 26.96
C SER A 23 -26.99 40.50 25.91
N ILE A 24 -26.58 39.25 25.71
CA ILE A 24 -25.64 38.87 24.64
C ILE A 24 -26.32 39.05 23.27
N ALA A 25 -27.54 38.53 23.10
CA ALA A 25 -28.27 38.58 21.84
C ALA A 25 -28.56 40.01 21.36
N ASP A 26 -28.90 40.92 22.28
CA ASP A 26 -29.19 42.32 21.99
C ASP A 26 -27.92 43.07 21.53
N ALA A 27 -26.79 42.79 22.18
CA ALA A 27 -25.51 43.42 21.88
C ALA A 27 -24.77 42.79 20.69
N ALA A 28 -25.09 41.56 20.32
CA ALA A 28 -24.40 40.84 19.25
C ALA A 28 -24.79 41.34 17.85
N GLU A 29 -23.81 41.56 16.97
CA GLU A 29 -24.06 41.87 15.56
C GLU A 29 -24.06 40.60 14.73
N PHE A 30 -25.08 40.44 13.88
CA PHE A 30 -25.15 39.31 12.95
C PHE A 30 -24.51 39.66 11.62
N ARG A 31 -23.60 38.81 11.13
CA ARG A 31 -22.97 38.96 9.82
C ARG A 31 -23.02 37.65 9.04
N ARG A 32 -23.38 37.73 7.76
CA ARG A 32 -23.13 36.67 6.79
C ARG A 32 -21.86 36.99 6.05
N ILE A 33 -21.01 35.99 5.90
CA ILE A 33 -19.75 36.13 5.20
C ILE A 33 -19.70 35.07 4.11
N GLU A 34 -19.58 35.54 2.87
CA GLU A 34 -19.46 34.68 1.70
C GLU A 34 -18.00 34.32 1.46
N THR A 35 -17.78 33.10 0.98
CA THR A 35 -16.45 32.57 0.71
C THR A 35 -15.90 33.24 -0.55
N THR A 36 -14.84 34.04 -0.39
CA THR A 36 -14.05 34.60 -1.48
C THR A 36 -12.57 34.26 -1.24
N THR A 37 -11.72 34.43 -2.26
CA THR A 37 -10.31 34.00 -2.28
C THR A 37 -9.45 34.55 -1.13
N ASP A 38 -9.92 35.54 -0.36
CA ASP A 38 -9.20 36.15 0.77
C ASP A 38 -10.11 36.47 1.97
N ALA A 39 -11.24 35.77 2.11
CA ALA A 39 -12.20 36.01 3.18
C ALA A 39 -11.63 35.62 4.56
N HIS A 40 -11.48 36.60 5.43
CA HIS A 40 -11.04 36.43 6.82
C HIS A 40 -12.07 37.03 7.77
N LEU A 41 -12.29 36.37 8.91
CA LEU A 41 -13.06 36.92 10.02
C LEU A 41 -12.25 37.98 10.78
N PHE A 42 -10.96 37.73 10.94
CA PHE A 42 -9.96 38.68 11.44
C PHE A 42 -8.56 38.22 11.03
N ARG A 43 -7.59 39.14 11.03
CA ARG A 43 -6.19 38.87 10.71
C ARG A 43 -5.26 39.15 11.89
N TYR A 44 -4.12 38.47 11.89
CA TYR A 44 -3.02 38.73 12.81
C TYR A 44 -2.67 40.23 12.85
N GLY A 45 -2.54 40.79 14.06
CA GLY A 45 -2.22 42.18 14.30
C GLY A 45 -3.41 43.14 14.26
N GLU A 46 -4.59 42.71 13.80
CA GLU A 46 -5.79 43.56 13.85
C GLU A 46 -6.20 43.84 15.32
N PRO A 47 -6.76 45.02 15.62
CA PRO A 47 -7.34 45.29 16.94
C PRO A 47 -8.45 44.29 17.26
N ALA A 48 -8.46 43.75 18.48
CA ALA A 48 -9.52 42.88 18.96
C ALA A 48 -10.46 43.65 19.91
N SER A 49 -11.78 43.53 19.71
CA SER A 49 -12.81 44.11 20.60
C SER A 49 -14.00 43.19 20.84
N ALA A 50 -14.01 42.01 20.22
CA ALA A 50 -15.14 41.08 20.22
C ALA A 50 -14.70 39.62 20.12
N VAL A 51 -15.57 38.74 20.57
CA VAL A 51 -15.53 37.28 20.36
C VAL A 51 -16.65 36.92 19.36
N PHE A 52 -16.41 35.96 18.50
CA PHE A 52 -17.36 35.57 17.46
C PHE A 52 -17.95 34.21 17.78
N LEU A 53 -19.26 34.04 17.64
CA LEU A 53 -19.94 32.73 17.67
C LEU A 53 -20.31 32.33 16.24
N ILE A 54 -19.90 31.15 15.80
CA ILE A 54 -20.26 30.59 14.49
C ILE A 54 -21.67 30.02 14.59
N VAL A 55 -22.58 30.55 13.78
CA VAL A 55 -24.01 30.24 13.85
C VAL A 55 -24.32 28.92 13.15
N PRO A 56 -25.02 27.98 13.81
CA PRO A 56 -25.52 26.77 13.16
C PRO A 56 -26.48 27.09 12.02
N THR A 57 -26.28 26.46 10.87
CA THR A 57 -27.11 26.61 9.67
C THR A 57 -27.93 25.34 9.43
N THR A 58 -29.16 25.48 8.93
CA THR A 58 -29.99 24.35 8.52
C THR A 58 -29.51 23.69 7.21
N SER A 59 -28.37 24.11 6.67
CA SER A 59 -27.89 23.68 5.35
C SER A 59 -27.37 22.24 5.33
N GLY A 60 -27.14 21.63 6.50
CA GLY A 60 -26.70 20.24 6.62
C GLY A 60 -25.31 19.97 6.03
N GLN A 61 -24.54 21.00 5.69
CA GLN A 61 -23.17 20.81 5.23
C GLN A 61 -22.29 20.47 6.44
N GLU A 62 -21.66 19.30 6.43
CA GLU A 62 -20.68 18.88 7.44
C GLU A 62 -19.29 19.47 7.14
N GLY A 63 -18.42 19.54 8.16
CA GLY A 63 -17.04 20.05 8.05
C GLY A 63 -16.81 21.47 8.62
N PRO A 64 -15.55 21.93 8.66
CA PRO A 64 -15.16 23.18 9.30
C PRO A 64 -15.56 24.44 8.53
N VAL A 65 -15.89 25.49 9.27
CA VAL A 65 -16.29 26.82 8.78
C VAL A 65 -15.11 27.78 8.75
N LEU A 66 -14.27 27.78 9.80
CA LEU A 66 -13.10 28.64 9.91
C LEU A 66 -11.81 27.83 10.09
N GLN A 67 -10.72 28.36 9.56
CA GLN A 67 -9.37 27.88 9.82
C GLN A 67 -8.58 28.95 10.57
N VAL A 68 -8.01 28.60 11.73
CA VAL A 68 -7.20 29.51 12.53
C VAL A 68 -5.71 29.19 12.35
N SER A 69 -4.94 30.20 11.95
CA SER A 69 -3.50 30.11 11.69
C SER A 69 -2.72 31.11 12.55
N PHE A 70 -1.48 30.77 12.89
CA PHE A 70 -0.64 31.50 13.84
C PHE A 70 0.75 31.81 13.25
N GLY A 71 1.38 32.94 13.62
CA GLY A 71 2.72 33.33 13.15
C GLY A 71 2.73 34.70 12.46
N ALA A 72 3.79 35.49 12.67
CA ALA A 72 3.85 36.88 12.24
C ALA A 72 4.88 37.09 11.11
N PRO A 73 4.50 37.67 9.95
CA PRO A 73 3.13 37.82 9.44
C PRO A 73 2.54 36.47 9.00
N VAL A 74 1.21 36.30 9.11
CA VAL A 74 0.54 35.09 8.65
C VAL A 74 0.63 35.03 7.12
N THR A 75 1.53 34.21 6.62
CA THR A 75 1.60 33.81 5.22
C THR A 75 0.76 32.55 4.98
N PRO A 76 0.43 32.19 3.73
CA PRO A 76 -0.15 30.86 3.42
C PRO A 76 0.70 29.67 3.91
N GLN A 77 1.94 29.91 4.33
CA GLN A 77 2.87 28.90 4.87
C GLN A 77 2.87 28.85 6.41
N SER A 78 1.99 29.64 7.04
CA SER A 78 1.83 29.66 8.49
C SER A 78 1.20 28.36 8.96
N PRO A 79 1.63 27.82 10.11
CA PRO A 79 0.98 26.66 10.68
C PRO A 79 -0.51 26.93 10.89
N VAL A 80 -1.32 25.99 10.44
CA VAL A 80 -2.72 25.89 10.85
C VAL A 80 -2.72 25.33 12.27
N GLY A 81 -3.34 26.03 13.21
CA GLY A 81 -3.44 25.54 14.59
C GLY A 81 -4.66 24.65 14.77
N PHE A 82 -5.86 25.17 14.47
CA PHE A 82 -7.11 24.43 14.60
C PHE A 82 -8.17 24.93 13.62
N ARG A 83 -9.23 24.14 13.42
CA ARG A 83 -10.40 24.48 12.61
C ARG A 83 -11.65 24.51 13.48
N LEU A 84 -12.60 25.37 13.11
CA LEU A 84 -13.81 25.64 13.88
C LEU A 84 -15.04 25.34 13.06
N THR A 85 -16.01 24.70 13.69
CA THR A 85 -17.28 24.26 13.11
C THR A 85 -18.44 25.15 13.58
N GLU A 86 -19.64 24.86 13.11
CA GLU A 86 -20.84 25.56 13.58
C GLU A 86 -21.08 25.33 15.08
N GLY A 87 -21.33 26.39 15.83
CA GLY A 87 -21.48 26.37 17.29
C GLY A 87 -20.20 26.70 18.07
N ASP A 88 -19.03 26.66 17.43
CA ASP A 88 -17.78 27.08 18.02
C ASP A 88 -17.66 28.61 18.10
N ILE A 89 -16.79 29.09 18.98
CA ILE A 89 -16.43 30.52 19.08
C ILE A 89 -15.06 30.80 18.49
N ALA A 90 -14.73 32.04 18.12
CA ALA A 90 -13.40 32.49 17.70
C ALA A 90 -13.01 33.80 18.40
N GLY A 91 -11.73 34.00 18.67
CA GLY A 91 -11.22 35.19 19.37
C GLY A 91 -11.23 35.10 20.91
N ASP A 92 -11.55 33.92 21.44
CA ASP A 92 -11.57 33.58 22.86
C ASP A 92 -10.16 33.46 23.48
N VAL A 93 -9.16 33.10 22.67
CA VAL A 93 -7.76 33.10 23.10
C VAL A 93 -7.31 34.51 23.49
N GLU A 94 -7.58 35.53 22.67
CA GLU A 94 -7.31 36.92 23.03
C GLU A 94 -8.13 37.35 24.25
N PHE A 95 -9.37 36.88 24.40
CA PHE A 95 -10.19 37.15 25.58
C PHE A 95 -9.58 36.59 26.86
N LEU A 96 -9.06 35.36 26.81
CA LEU A 96 -8.32 34.78 27.92
C LEU A 96 -7.03 35.55 28.23
N LEU A 97 -6.23 35.88 27.22
CA LEU A 97 -4.97 36.61 27.38
C LEU A 97 -5.18 38.04 27.89
N GLY A 98 -6.31 38.67 27.56
CA GLY A 98 -6.77 39.95 28.13
C GLY A 98 -7.35 39.84 29.54
N GLY A 99 -7.25 38.68 30.19
CA GLY A 99 -7.73 38.45 31.55
C GLY A 99 -9.26 38.39 31.67
N LEU A 100 -9.96 37.97 30.61
CA LEU A 100 -11.43 38.00 30.48
C LEU A 100 -12.02 39.40 30.67
N SER A 101 -11.27 40.42 30.24
CA SER A 101 -11.68 41.82 30.31
C SER A 101 -12.13 42.36 28.95
N GLU A 102 -12.68 43.58 28.96
CA GLU A 102 -13.04 44.28 27.71
C GLU A 102 -11.81 44.71 26.88
N ARG A 103 -10.61 44.73 27.47
CA ARG A 103 -9.37 45.13 26.81
C ARG A 103 -8.63 43.89 26.33
N LEU A 104 -8.77 43.62 25.04
CA LEU A 104 -8.11 42.50 24.38
C LEU A 104 -6.74 42.92 23.83
N PRO A 105 -5.72 42.04 23.83
CA PRO A 105 -4.53 42.24 23.01
C PRO A 105 -4.90 42.22 21.52
N PRO A 106 -4.05 42.77 20.63
CA PRO A 106 -4.19 42.59 19.18
C PRO A 106 -4.29 41.11 18.82
N ARG A 107 -4.96 40.79 17.71
CA ARG A 107 -5.14 39.41 17.22
C ARG A 107 -3.79 38.72 17.10
N ILE A 108 -3.62 37.58 17.78
CA ILE A 108 -2.40 36.78 17.71
C ILE A 108 -2.50 35.69 16.64
N SER A 109 -3.62 35.66 15.92
CA SER A 109 -3.97 34.66 14.92
C SER A 109 -4.80 35.28 13.79
N SER A 110 -4.87 34.59 12.66
CA SER A 110 -5.79 34.90 11.57
C SER A 110 -6.84 33.80 11.46
N ALA A 111 -8.11 34.18 11.32
CA ALA A 111 -9.22 33.25 11.10
C ALA A 111 -9.71 33.38 9.65
N ARG A 112 -9.31 32.44 8.79
CA ARG A 112 -9.73 32.36 7.39
C ARG A 112 -11.06 31.62 7.27
N ILE A 113 -11.91 32.05 6.34
CA ILE A 113 -13.23 31.46 6.09
C ILE A 113 -13.10 30.38 5.01
N LEU A 114 -13.58 29.17 5.31
CA LEU A 114 -13.48 28.00 4.44
C LEU A 114 -14.72 27.77 3.58
N ARG A 115 -15.89 28.15 4.10
CA ARG A 115 -17.18 28.10 3.42
C ARG A 115 -18.08 29.23 3.91
N ASN A 116 -19.22 29.43 3.26
CA ASN A 116 -20.16 30.50 3.62
C ASN A 116 -20.54 30.36 5.09
N ALA A 117 -20.33 31.44 5.84
CA ALA A 117 -20.42 31.44 7.29
C ALA A 117 -21.44 32.47 7.76
N ALA A 118 -22.14 32.14 8.84
CA ALA A 118 -22.97 33.07 9.58
C ALA A 118 -22.32 33.23 10.97
N VAL A 119 -22.06 34.45 11.40
CA VAL A 119 -21.38 34.72 12.68
C VAL A 119 -22.12 35.78 13.50
N LEU A 120 -22.16 35.59 14.81
CA LEU A 120 -22.54 36.61 15.78
C LEU A 120 -21.27 37.22 16.38
N THR A 121 -21.07 38.51 16.14
CA THR A 121 -19.97 39.29 16.74
C THR A 121 -20.43 39.80 18.09
N ILE A 122 -19.86 39.29 19.17
CA ILE A 122 -20.25 39.60 20.55
C ILE A 122 -19.20 40.54 21.17
N PRO A 123 -19.57 41.77 21.56
CA PRO A 123 -18.62 42.69 22.19
C PRO A 123 -18.00 42.12 23.46
N ALA A 124 -16.66 42.23 23.59
CA ALA A 124 -15.93 41.70 24.74
C ALA A 124 -16.40 42.30 26.07
N ALA A 125 -16.87 43.55 26.08
CA ALA A 125 -17.42 44.22 27.26
C ALA A 125 -18.65 43.51 27.84
N VAL A 126 -19.49 42.90 27.01
CA VAL A 126 -20.68 42.15 27.48
C VAL A 126 -20.23 40.85 28.14
N LEU A 127 -19.32 40.12 27.49
CA LEU A 127 -18.77 38.87 28.03
C LEU A 127 -17.95 39.08 29.30
N ALA A 128 -17.22 40.19 29.41
CA ALA A 128 -16.45 40.54 30.59
C ALA A 128 -17.35 40.75 31.82
N ARG A 129 -18.49 41.43 31.67
CA ARG A 129 -19.49 41.60 32.76
C ARG A 129 -20.05 40.26 33.21
N ILE A 130 -20.38 39.38 32.26
CA ILE A 130 -20.91 38.04 32.58
C ILE A 130 -19.83 37.18 33.25
N ALA A 131 -18.58 37.23 32.78
CA ALA A 131 -17.47 36.48 33.39
C ALA A 131 -17.15 36.91 34.83
N GLN A 132 -17.49 38.13 35.22
CA GLN A 132 -17.35 38.62 36.61
C GLN A 132 -18.40 38.04 37.54
N THR A 133 -19.63 37.83 37.08
CA THR A 133 -20.76 37.35 37.90
C THR A 133 -20.93 35.83 37.82
N GLU A 134 -20.68 35.23 36.66
CA GLU A 134 -20.96 33.83 36.36
C GLU A 134 -19.71 32.95 36.39
N THR A 135 -19.51 32.25 37.50
CA THR A 135 -18.32 31.38 37.69
C THR A 135 -18.26 30.23 36.70
N ASP A 136 -19.41 29.64 36.34
CA ASP A 136 -19.44 28.50 35.41
C ASP A 136 -19.11 28.90 33.98
N PHE A 137 -19.61 30.06 33.53
CA PHE A 137 -19.22 30.63 32.24
C PHE A 137 -17.72 30.93 32.20
N ARG A 138 -17.19 31.56 33.26
CA ARG A 138 -15.76 31.82 33.40
C ARG A 138 -14.91 30.54 33.32
N ARG A 139 -15.30 29.47 34.01
CA ARG A 139 -14.59 28.17 33.94
C ARG A 139 -14.62 27.58 32.55
N ARG A 140 -15.78 27.61 31.87
CA ARG A 140 -15.95 27.09 30.50
C ARG A 140 -15.07 27.84 29.51
N ILE A 141 -15.10 29.18 29.51
CA ILE A 141 -14.34 29.99 28.55
C ILE A 141 -12.82 29.83 28.78
N VAL A 142 -12.37 29.78 30.04
CA VAL A 142 -10.96 29.52 30.38
C VAL A 142 -10.53 28.15 29.87
N ARG A 143 -11.31 27.10 30.16
CA ARG A 143 -10.99 25.74 29.71
C ARG A 143 -10.86 25.66 28.19
N HIS A 144 -11.82 26.24 27.48
CA HIS A 144 -11.87 26.22 26.03
C HIS A 144 -10.69 26.99 25.39
N ALA A 145 -10.43 28.22 25.85
CA ALA A 145 -9.32 29.02 25.35
C ALA A 145 -7.95 28.44 25.75
N ALA A 146 -7.81 27.83 26.93
CA ALA A 146 -6.59 27.16 27.36
C ALA A 146 -6.29 25.90 26.53
N GLN A 147 -7.33 25.13 26.18
CA GLN A 147 -7.20 23.99 25.26
C GLN A 147 -6.65 24.45 23.89
N ARG A 148 -7.22 25.52 23.33
CA ARG A 148 -6.74 26.11 22.07
C ARG A 148 -5.31 26.64 22.16
N LEU A 149 -4.95 27.30 23.26
CA LEU A 149 -3.56 27.73 23.51
C LEU A 149 -2.60 26.53 23.55
N THR A 150 -3.04 25.42 24.14
CA THR A 150 -2.26 24.17 24.16
C THR A 150 -2.09 23.61 22.75
N GLU A 151 -3.16 23.56 21.95
CA GLU A 151 -3.11 23.14 20.54
C GLU A 151 -2.14 24.01 19.72
N ILE A 152 -2.18 25.34 19.89
CA ILE A 152 -1.26 26.28 19.23
C ILE A 152 0.19 26.00 19.60
N ALA A 153 0.46 25.76 20.89
CA ALA A 153 1.79 25.47 21.38
C ALA A 153 2.30 24.11 20.85
N SER A 154 1.43 23.09 20.85
CA SER A 154 1.73 21.77 20.30
C SER A 154 2.11 21.82 18.83
N VAL A 155 1.34 22.52 17.99
CA VAL A 155 1.64 22.67 16.55
C VAL A 155 3.02 23.32 16.32
N HIS A 156 3.40 24.30 17.15
CA HIS A 156 4.72 24.93 17.08
C HIS A 156 5.85 24.01 17.54
N ALA A 157 5.61 23.22 18.57
CA ALA A 157 6.53 22.16 18.99
C ALA A 157 6.68 21.15 17.84
N GLU A 158 5.61 20.50 17.39
CA GLU A 158 5.64 19.47 16.34
C GLU A 158 6.32 19.92 15.03
N ARG A 159 6.24 21.19 14.65
CA ARG A 159 6.94 21.71 13.46
C ARG A 159 8.47 21.65 13.58
N LYS A 160 9.00 21.94 14.76
CA LYS A 160 10.46 21.87 15.00
C LYS A 160 10.91 20.42 15.16
N THR A 161 10.01 19.56 15.64
CA THR A 161 10.42 18.33 16.31
C THR A 161 10.06 17.07 15.56
N MET A 162 8.92 17.08 14.88
CA MET A 162 8.40 15.91 14.18
C MET A 162 9.05 15.73 12.81
N HIS A 163 9.33 14.46 12.47
CA HIS A 163 9.80 14.10 11.14
C HIS A 163 8.82 14.59 10.06
N PRO A 164 9.28 15.20 8.95
CA PRO A 164 8.41 15.78 7.93
C PRO A 164 7.36 14.82 7.35
N GLU A 165 7.69 13.54 7.18
CA GLU A 165 6.73 12.52 6.71
C GLU A 165 5.60 12.29 7.70
N VAL A 166 5.93 12.18 9.00
CA VAL A 166 4.97 11.92 10.09
C VAL A 166 4.03 13.11 10.24
N ARG A 167 4.57 14.33 10.18
CA ARG A 167 3.78 15.56 10.23
C ARG A 167 2.84 15.68 9.03
N PHE A 168 3.35 15.42 7.83
CA PHE A 168 2.53 15.47 6.61
C PHE A 168 1.41 14.42 6.65
N ALA A 169 1.69 13.19 7.09
CA ALA A 169 0.69 12.15 7.30
C ALA A 169 -0.40 12.59 8.29
N THR A 170 0.01 13.08 9.46
CA THR A 170 -0.91 13.53 10.52
C THR A 170 -1.81 14.67 10.04
N SER A 171 -1.24 15.66 9.37
CA SER A 171 -2.01 16.80 8.85
C SER A 171 -2.96 16.39 7.73
N LEU A 172 -2.60 15.41 6.91
CA LEU A 172 -3.44 14.92 5.82
C LEU A 172 -4.62 14.07 6.32
N LEU A 173 -4.41 13.26 7.36
CA LEU A 173 -5.48 12.51 8.04
C LEU A 173 -6.47 13.46 8.72
N SER A 174 -5.98 14.48 9.45
CA SER A 174 -6.85 15.51 10.01
C SER A 174 -7.68 16.23 8.94
N LEU A 175 -7.11 16.44 7.74
CA LEU A 175 -7.88 17.00 6.62
C LEU A 175 -8.90 16.03 6.05
N LEU A 176 -8.59 14.74 6.03
CA LEU A 176 -9.54 13.73 5.61
C LEU A 176 -10.73 13.68 6.57
N ASP A 177 -10.49 13.75 7.89
CA ASP A 177 -11.56 13.81 8.90
C ASP A 177 -12.45 15.05 8.75
N ASP A 178 -11.85 16.18 8.34
CA ASP A 178 -12.57 17.46 8.19
C ASP A 178 -13.35 17.59 6.88
N PHE A 179 -12.87 16.98 5.78
CA PHE A 179 -13.33 17.26 4.42
C PHE A 179 -13.61 16.00 3.59
N GLY A 180 -13.69 14.85 4.22
CA GLY A 180 -13.85 13.57 3.55
C GLY A 180 -14.31 12.46 4.47
N HIS A 181 -14.19 11.25 3.97
CA HIS A 181 -14.53 10.03 4.69
C HIS A 181 -13.63 8.86 4.28
N ILE A 182 -13.64 7.81 5.08
CA ILE A 182 -12.97 6.54 4.78
C ILE A 182 -14.02 5.56 4.26
N ALA A 183 -13.75 4.93 3.12
CA ALA A 183 -14.57 3.87 2.54
C ALA A 183 -13.68 2.70 2.12
N GLY A 184 -13.72 1.56 2.83
CA GLY A 184 -12.92 0.38 2.45
C GLY A 184 -11.42 0.61 2.58
N ASN A 185 -10.94 1.17 3.70
CA ASN A 185 -9.57 1.66 3.92
C ASN A 185 -9.07 2.75 2.93
N LYS A 186 -9.95 3.30 2.07
CA LYS A 186 -9.62 4.38 1.13
C LYS A 186 -10.16 5.71 1.64
N GLY A 187 -9.29 6.71 1.76
CA GLY A 187 -9.65 8.07 2.13
C GLY A 187 -10.08 8.87 0.91
N VAL A 188 -11.31 9.35 0.90
CA VAL A 188 -11.91 10.13 -0.19
C VAL A 188 -12.29 11.51 0.34
N PHE A 189 -11.87 12.55 -0.37
CA PHE A 189 -12.31 13.91 -0.09
C PHE A 189 -13.64 14.20 -0.81
N ASP A 190 -14.66 14.63 -0.07
CA ASP A 190 -16.05 14.76 -0.56
C ASP A 190 -16.23 15.84 -1.62
N HIS A 191 -15.30 16.79 -1.65
CA HIS A 191 -15.28 17.89 -2.59
C HIS A 191 -13.97 17.90 -3.35
N ARG A 192 -14.01 18.43 -4.57
CA ARG A 192 -12.83 18.59 -5.40
C ARG A 192 -11.90 19.66 -4.82
N LEU A 193 -11.07 19.26 -3.85
CA LEU A 193 -10.03 20.10 -3.29
C LEU A 193 -8.95 20.37 -4.35
N ARG A 194 -8.68 21.65 -4.64
CA ARG A 194 -7.54 22.00 -5.50
C ARG A 194 -6.27 21.88 -4.66
N GLN A 195 -5.14 21.59 -5.31
CA GLN A 195 -3.84 21.55 -4.62
C GLN A 195 -3.52 22.87 -3.90
N ARG A 196 -3.99 24.02 -4.41
CA ARG A 196 -3.81 25.30 -3.71
C ARG A 196 -4.57 25.32 -2.38
N ASP A 197 -5.85 24.94 -2.40
CA ASP A 197 -6.69 24.90 -1.19
C ASP A 197 -6.06 23.96 -0.15
N LEU A 198 -5.55 22.81 -0.60
CA LEU A 198 -4.87 21.86 0.27
C LEU A 198 -3.54 22.40 0.83
N ALA A 199 -2.73 23.09 0.00
CA ALA A 199 -1.49 23.70 0.45
C ALA A 199 -1.73 24.76 1.53
N ASP A 200 -2.76 25.60 1.33
CA ASP A 200 -3.18 26.63 2.28
C ASP A 200 -3.77 26.01 3.56
N ASN A 201 -4.47 24.88 3.44
CA ASN A 201 -5.00 24.11 4.56
C ASN A 201 -3.93 23.37 5.37
N LEU A 202 -2.79 23.06 4.76
CA LEU A 202 -1.62 22.43 5.40
C LEU A 202 -0.58 23.45 5.89
N GLY A 203 -0.73 24.72 5.51
CA GLY A 203 0.26 25.75 5.83
C GLY A 203 1.61 25.51 5.16
N ILE A 204 1.64 24.99 3.94
CA ILE A 204 2.87 24.72 3.18
C ILE A 204 2.81 25.38 1.80
N SER A 205 3.98 25.60 1.17
CA SER A 205 4.00 26.13 -0.19
C SER A 205 3.42 25.11 -1.19
N LEU A 206 2.75 25.61 -2.25
CA LEU A 206 2.28 24.76 -3.34
C LEU A 206 3.40 23.91 -3.96
N ARG A 207 4.62 24.45 -4.05
CA ARG A 207 5.81 23.72 -4.53
C ARG A 207 6.13 22.53 -3.62
N LEU A 208 6.13 22.73 -2.30
CA LEU A 208 6.40 21.65 -1.35
C LEU A 208 5.28 20.61 -1.36
N LEU A 209 4.02 21.04 -1.46
CA LEU A 209 2.89 20.13 -1.62
C LEU A 209 3.05 19.26 -2.88
N SER A 210 3.33 19.88 -4.03
CA SER A 210 3.53 19.13 -5.28
C SER A 210 4.70 18.16 -5.20
N LEU A 211 5.79 18.51 -4.51
CA LEU A 211 6.91 17.59 -4.27
C LEU A 211 6.47 16.38 -3.44
N ARG A 212 5.76 16.61 -2.32
CA ARG A 212 5.25 15.52 -1.46
C ARG A 212 4.22 14.67 -2.18
N PHE A 213 3.34 15.27 -2.95
CA PHE A 213 2.35 14.57 -3.77
C PHE A 213 3.01 13.66 -4.80
N SER A 214 4.06 14.14 -5.46
CA SER A 214 4.82 13.33 -6.41
C SER A 214 5.45 12.12 -5.72
N ASP A 215 6.09 12.32 -4.56
CA ASP A 215 6.73 11.22 -3.81
C ASP A 215 5.71 10.21 -3.27
N TRP A 216 4.66 10.70 -2.60
CA TRP A 216 3.62 9.86 -2.01
C TRP A 216 2.81 9.11 -3.07
N SER A 217 2.61 9.72 -4.24
CA SER A 217 1.98 9.05 -5.37
C SER A 217 2.86 7.95 -5.96
N ALA A 218 4.17 8.18 -6.07
CA ALA A 218 5.11 7.14 -6.48
C ALA A 218 5.13 5.95 -5.50
N ARG A 219 4.85 6.19 -4.20
CA ARG A 219 4.77 5.18 -3.13
C ARG A 219 3.39 4.52 -2.98
N GLY A 220 2.39 4.98 -3.75
CA GLY A 220 1.01 4.51 -3.66
C GLY A 220 0.25 4.96 -2.41
N LEU A 221 0.73 5.98 -1.69
CA LEU A 221 0.06 6.54 -0.50
C LEU A 221 -0.97 7.62 -0.86
N LEU A 222 -0.88 8.19 -2.06
CA LEU A 222 -1.73 9.28 -2.51
C LEU A 222 -1.99 9.24 -4.02
N GLU A 223 -3.22 9.52 -4.43
CA GLU A 223 -3.54 9.86 -5.81
C GLU A 223 -3.79 11.35 -5.92
N THR A 224 -3.48 11.94 -7.08
CA THR A 224 -3.62 13.39 -7.28
C THR A 224 -4.82 13.78 -8.14
N VAL A 225 -5.41 12.81 -8.86
CA VAL A 225 -6.54 13.01 -9.76
C VAL A 225 -7.48 11.80 -9.72
N PRO A 226 -8.56 11.83 -8.92
CA PRO A 226 -8.83 12.80 -7.84
C PRO A 226 -7.84 12.64 -6.66
N ILE A 227 -7.82 13.62 -5.74
CA ILE A 227 -7.01 13.50 -4.52
C ILE A 227 -7.64 12.43 -3.63
N THR A 228 -6.95 11.30 -3.41
CA THR A 228 -7.39 10.23 -2.52
C THR A 228 -6.21 9.60 -1.79
N LEU A 229 -6.49 8.94 -0.65
CA LEU A 229 -5.53 8.10 0.08
C LEU A 229 -5.89 6.64 -0.18
N PRO A 230 -5.19 5.92 -1.08
CA PRO A 230 -5.56 4.54 -1.43
C PRO A 230 -5.45 3.53 -0.29
N ASP A 231 -4.63 3.82 0.73
CA ASP A 231 -4.43 2.97 1.91
C ASP A 231 -4.25 3.86 3.14
N VAL A 232 -5.36 4.18 3.81
CA VAL A 232 -5.39 5.05 5.00
C VAL A 232 -4.62 4.41 6.14
N ALA A 233 -4.74 3.10 6.35
CA ALA A 233 -4.01 2.38 7.39
C ALA A 233 -2.48 2.51 7.25
N ARG A 234 -1.93 2.57 6.03
CA ARG A 234 -0.50 2.87 5.82
C ARG A 234 -0.16 4.32 6.23
N VAL A 235 -1.01 5.29 5.89
CA VAL A 235 -0.82 6.70 6.27
C VAL A 235 -0.91 6.86 7.79
N GLU A 236 -1.86 6.20 8.45
CA GLU A 236 -2.00 6.16 9.91
C GLU A 236 -0.78 5.55 10.59
N ARG A 237 -0.22 4.46 10.04
CA ARG A 237 1.03 3.88 10.55
C ARG A 237 2.18 4.88 10.50
N ILE A 238 2.31 5.66 9.42
CA ILE A 238 3.32 6.71 9.32
C ILE A 238 3.06 7.82 10.36
N ALA A 239 1.82 8.30 10.48
CA ALA A 239 1.44 9.32 11.46
C ALA A 239 1.68 8.86 12.91
N GLY A 240 1.47 7.58 13.19
CA GLY A 240 1.71 6.94 14.48
C GLY A 240 3.18 6.86 14.89
N LEU A 241 4.15 7.10 14.00
CA LEU A 241 5.57 7.17 14.34
C LEU A 241 5.97 8.51 14.98
N SER A 242 5.09 9.05 15.82
CA SER A 242 5.22 10.29 16.58
C SER A 242 5.29 10.02 18.10
N PRO A 243 6.00 10.86 18.89
CA PRO A 243 5.94 10.82 20.34
C PRO A 243 4.55 11.12 20.90
N PRO A 244 4.23 10.67 22.14
CA PRO A 244 5.11 9.94 23.06
C PRO A 244 5.20 8.42 22.77
N ASN A 245 4.41 7.91 21.82
CA ASN A 245 4.14 6.47 21.68
C ASN A 245 5.00 5.76 20.63
N VAL A 246 6.06 6.41 20.14
CA VAL A 246 6.89 5.94 19.03
C VAL A 246 7.46 4.53 19.26
N ALA A 247 7.92 4.19 20.47
CA ALA A 247 8.50 2.87 20.76
C ALA A 247 7.47 1.74 20.61
N ARG A 248 6.26 1.97 21.15
CA ARG A 248 5.13 1.05 21.04
C ARG A 248 4.65 0.92 19.60
N ASN A 249 4.53 2.05 18.90
CA ASN A 249 4.03 2.06 17.53
C ASN A 249 5.05 1.46 16.55
N LEU A 250 6.34 1.73 16.72
CA LEU A 250 7.40 1.09 15.91
C LEU A 250 7.42 -0.43 16.14
N ARG A 251 7.29 -0.90 17.39
CA ARG A 251 7.15 -2.33 17.70
C ARG A 251 5.95 -2.93 16.99
N ALA A 252 4.77 -2.32 17.11
CA ALA A 252 3.54 -2.80 16.48
C ALA A 252 3.66 -2.85 14.95
N VAL A 253 4.34 -1.88 14.33
CA VAL A 253 4.56 -1.89 12.87
C VAL A 253 5.56 -2.99 12.46
N ILE A 254 6.62 -3.24 13.23
CA ILE A 254 7.54 -4.37 12.97
C ILE A 254 6.79 -5.71 13.06
N GLU A 255 5.99 -5.90 14.12
CA GLU A 255 5.15 -7.09 14.29
C GLU A 255 4.13 -7.24 13.15
N ASN A 256 3.58 -6.13 12.66
CA ASN A 256 2.69 -6.12 11.49
C ASN A 256 3.39 -6.54 10.19
N ILE A 257 4.63 -6.08 9.97
CA ILE A 257 5.45 -6.50 8.81
C ILE A 257 5.73 -8.00 8.90
N GLU A 258 6.05 -8.51 10.09
CA GLU A 258 6.29 -9.93 10.35
C GLU A 258 5.04 -10.78 10.11
N ASP A 259 3.87 -10.36 10.64
CA ASP A 259 2.57 -11.01 10.42
C ASP A 259 2.19 -11.04 8.93
N GLN A 260 2.28 -9.89 8.24
CA GLN A 260 2.00 -9.80 6.81
C GLN A 260 2.93 -10.72 6.01
N THR A 261 4.21 -10.78 6.38
CA THR A 261 5.19 -11.65 5.73
C THR A 261 4.88 -13.13 5.95
N ALA A 262 4.42 -13.51 7.15
CA ALA A 262 3.99 -14.87 7.47
C ALA A 262 2.71 -15.25 6.71
N ARG A 263 1.74 -14.34 6.60
CA ARG A 263 0.49 -14.54 5.85
C ARG A 263 0.65 -14.50 4.32
N GLY A 264 1.88 -14.33 3.82
CA GLY A 264 2.16 -14.24 2.38
C GLY A 264 1.77 -12.91 1.73
N LEU A 265 1.43 -11.88 2.52
CA LEU A 265 1.09 -10.53 2.08
C LEU A 265 2.34 -9.70 1.72
N LEU A 266 3.23 -10.28 0.92
CA LEU A 266 4.60 -9.79 0.71
C LEU A 266 4.66 -8.38 0.10
N ALA A 267 3.74 -8.03 -0.80
CA ALA A 267 3.69 -6.68 -1.38
C ALA A 267 3.35 -5.62 -0.32
N LYS A 268 2.35 -5.88 0.52
CA LYS A 268 1.92 -5.00 1.63
C LYS A 268 3.01 -4.87 2.70
N ALA A 269 3.67 -5.99 3.03
CA ALA A 269 4.80 -6.00 3.95
C ALA A 269 5.97 -5.15 3.45
N SER A 270 6.33 -5.29 2.16
CA SER A 270 7.41 -4.51 1.52
C SER A 270 7.11 -3.00 1.55
N GLN A 271 5.88 -2.62 1.19
CA GLN A 271 5.43 -1.23 1.21
C GLN A 271 5.46 -0.64 2.62
N THR A 272 4.92 -1.36 3.61
CA THR A 272 4.92 -0.92 5.01
C THR A 272 6.34 -0.76 5.55
N ALA A 273 7.23 -1.71 5.27
CA ALA A 273 8.64 -1.63 5.65
C ALA A 273 9.34 -0.44 5.00
N ALA A 274 9.12 -0.19 3.71
CA ALA A 274 9.70 0.95 3.00
C ALA A 274 9.15 2.30 3.52
N ASP A 275 7.89 2.37 3.94
CA ASP A 275 7.33 3.56 4.57
C ASP A 275 7.96 3.84 5.94
N VAL A 276 8.20 2.80 6.74
CA VAL A 276 8.92 2.95 8.00
C VAL A 276 10.35 3.43 7.76
N LEU A 277 11.04 2.89 6.75
CA LEU A 277 12.40 3.32 6.38
C LEU A 277 12.44 4.73 5.79
N SER A 278 11.33 5.24 5.23
CA SER A 278 11.23 6.67 4.86
C SER A 278 11.28 7.59 6.09
N VAL A 279 10.95 7.06 7.27
CA VAL A 279 11.11 7.71 8.55
C VAL A 279 12.48 7.29 9.12
N PHE A 280 12.68 6.03 9.47
CA PHE A 280 13.90 5.50 10.09
C PHE A 280 14.84 4.86 9.05
N SER A 281 15.54 5.68 8.26
CA SER A 281 16.35 5.26 7.09
C SER A 281 17.31 4.10 7.34
N ASP A 282 17.99 4.12 8.48
CA ASP A 282 19.05 3.16 8.83
C ASP A 282 18.60 2.18 9.90
N ASN A 283 17.28 1.93 10.03
CA ASN A 283 16.77 0.94 10.98
C ASN A 283 17.16 -0.48 10.52
N PRO A 284 18.09 -1.17 11.22
CA PRO A 284 18.60 -2.46 10.76
C PRO A 284 17.55 -3.58 10.77
N VAL A 285 16.58 -3.52 11.69
CA VAL A 285 15.53 -4.55 11.82
C VAL A 285 14.61 -4.48 10.61
N VAL A 286 14.10 -3.28 10.29
CA VAL A 286 13.16 -3.10 9.18
C VAL A 286 13.85 -3.29 7.83
N ALA A 287 15.09 -2.80 7.68
CA ALA A 287 15.87 -3.01 6.46
C ALA A 287 16.18 -4.50 6.21
N TYR A 288 16.48 -5.27 7.25
CA TYR A 288 16.61 -6.73 7.13
C TYR A 288 15.29 -7.38 6.69
N GLN A 289 14.16 -7.04 7.34
CA GLN A 289 12.85 -7.59 6.96
C GLN A 289 12.53 -7.29 5.50
N LEU A 290 12.81 -6.07 5.04
CA LEU A 290 12.64 -5.67 3.66
C LEU A 290 13.50 -6.49 2.69
N ALA A 291 14.76 -6.77 3.04
CA ALA A 291 15.63 -7.63 2.25
C ALA A 291 15.09 -9.07 2.19
N LEU A 292 14.60 -9.61 3.31
CA LEU A 292 13.98 -10.93 3.37
C LEU A 292 12.72 -11.01 2.51
N ILE A 293 11.82 -10.03 2.61
CA ILE A 293 10.61 -9.92 1.78
C ILE A 293 10.99 -9.83 0.30
N SER A 294 12.02 -9.04 -0.03
CA SER A 294 12.53 -8.90 -1.41
C SER A 294 13.00 -10.24 -1.98
N VAL A 295 13.69 -11.07 -1.19
CA VAL A 295 14.05 -12.43 -1.62
C VAL A 295 12.81 -13.30 -1.84
N ARG A 296 11.83 -13.24 -0.94
CA ARG A 296 10.58 -14.01 -1.05
C ARG A 296 9.73 -13.60 -2.27
N LEU A 297 9.83 -12.34 -2.70
CA LEU A 297 9.22 -11.82 -3.93
C LEU A 297 10.01 -12.19 -5.21
N GLY A 298 11.14 -12.87 -5.10
CA GLY A 298 12.06 -13.14 -6.23
C GLY A 298 12.85 -11.90 -6.69
N ALA A 299 12.81 -10.80 -5.93
CA ALA A 299 13.54 -9.55 -6.20
C ALA A 299 14.98 -9.63 -5.66
N ILE A 300 15.75 -10.63 -6.12
CA ILE A 300 17.10 -10.94 -5.60
C ILE A 300 18.06 -9.76 -5.69
N LYS A 301 18.01 -8.99 -6.80
CA LYS A 301 18.86 -7.79 -6.95
C LYS A 301 18.53 -6.74 -5.90
N GLN A 302 17.23 -6.46 -5.67
CA GLN A 302 16.78 -5.50 -4.66
C GLN A 302 17.26 -5.90 -3.27
N ALA A 303 17.16 -7.18 -2.91
CA ALA A 303 17.67 -7.68 -1.64
C ALA A 303 19.19 -7.48 -1.48
N LYS A 304 19.98 -7.74 -2.53
CA LYS A 304 21.43 -7.47 -2.54
C LYS A 304 21.74 -5.99 -2.38
N ASP A 305 20.98 -5.13 -3.06
CA ASP A 305 21.17 -3.69 -2.98
C ASP A 305 20.83 -3.14 -1.59
N ILE A 306 19.87 -3.73 -0.87
CA ILE A 306 19.59 -3.40 0.53
C ILE A 306 20.73 -3.89 1.44
N LEU A 307 21.18 -5.15 1.28
CA LEU A 307 22.25 -5.74 2.11
C LEU A 307 23.65 -5.19 1.81
N ALA A 308 23.83 -4.41 0.75
CA ALA A 308 25.07 -3.69 0.46
C ALA A 308 25.27 -2.45 1.35
N ALA A 309 24.29 -2.09 2.19
CA ALA A 309 24.47 -1.00 3.15
C ALA A 309 25.61 -1.29 4.15
N PRO A 310 26.44 -0.30 4.53
CA PRO A 310 27.59 -0.51 5.42
C PRO A 310 27.25 -1.14 6.78
N MET A 311 26.02 -0.99 7.27
CA MET A 311 25.53 -1.60 8.51
C MET A 311 25.44 -3.14 8.46
N PHE A 312 25.36 -3.71 7.26
CA PHE A 312 25.26 -5.16 7.04
C PHE A 312 26.58 -5.79 6.56
N ALA A 313 27.62 -4.98 6.34
CA ALA A 313 28.96 -5.48 6.09
C ALA A 313 29.54 -6.07 7.38
N TRP A 314 30.30 -7.17 7.27
CA TRP A 314 30.86 -7.84 8.44
C TRP A 314 32.13 -8.62 8.13
N THR A 315 33.03 -8.66 9.11
CA THR A 315 34.21 -9.57 9.14
C THR A 315 34.10 -10.63 10.22
N SER A 316 33.26 -10.40 11.23
CA SER A 316 32.96 -11.31 12.33
C SER A 316 31.57 -11.00 12.89
N MET A 317 30.98 -11.95 13.61
CA MET A 317 29.64 -11.77 14.20
C MET A 317 29.61 -10.65 15.25
N SER A 318 30.72 -10.43 15.96
CA SER A 318 30.87 -9.30 16.89
C SER A 318 30.91 -7.95 16.18
N ASP A 319 31.61 -7.86 15.04
CA ASP A 319 31.66 -6.65 14.20
C ASP A 319 30.27 -6.31 13.66
N LEU A 320 29.55 -7.32 13.14
CA LEU A 320 28.17 -7.13 12.68
C LEU A 320 27.27 -6.59 13.80
N LYS A 321 27.28 -7.20 14.98
CA LYS A 321 26.47 -6.74 16.12
C LYS A 321 26.80 -5.30 16.53
N ALA A 322 28.07 -4.90 16.50
CA ALA A 322 28.47 -3.53 16.81
C ALA A 322 27.94 -2.53 15.76
N ARG A 323 28.02 -2.88 14.48
CA ARG A 323 27.48 -2.06 13.37
C ARG A 323 25.97 -1.91 13.44
N LEU A 324 25.24 -2.99 13.74
CA LEU A 324 23.79 -2.95 13.88
C LEU A 324 23.36 -2.05 15.06
N ARG A 325 24.08 -2.09 16.19
CA ARG A 325 23.84 -1.16 17.31
C ARG A 325 24.09 0.29 16.92
N ALA A 326 25.19 0.56 16.21
CA ALA A 326 25.52 1.90 15.74
C ALA A 326 24.44 2.43 14.78
N ALA A 327 24.03 1.62 13.80
CA ALA A 327 22.98 1.97 12.85
C ALA A 327 21.61 2.20 13.52
N TRP A 328 21.22 1.34 14.47
CA TRP A 328 20.01 1.54 15.26
C TRP A 328 20.04 2.86 16.00
N LYS A 329 21.10 3.12 16.77
CA LYS A 329 21.26 4.37 17.51
C LYS A 329 21.23 5.56 16.57
N GLU A 330 21.95 5.52 15.44
CA GLU A 330 21.96 6.59 14.46
C GLU A 330 20.58 6.85 13.82
N SER A 331 19.82 5.80 13.53
CA SER A 331 18.44 5.90 13.01
C SER A 331 17.51 6.64 13.97
N LEU A 332 17.81 6.60 15.26
CA LEU A 332 17.15 7.37 16.32
C LEU A 332 17.82 8.74 16.55
N SER A 333 19.15 8.82 16.41
CA SER A 333 20.02 9.96 16.79
C SER A 333 20.19 11.06 15.75
N LEU A 334 19.96 10.81 14.46
CA LEU A 334 19.83 11.86 13.41
C LEU A 334 18.68 12.85 13.69
N ARG A 335 18.10 12.76 14.88
CA ARG A 335 16.95 13.48 15.40
C ARG A 335 17.16 13.97 16.84
N ASN A 336 18.33 13.71 17.45
CA ASN A 336 18.67 14.17 18.81
C ASN A 336 18.90 15.69 18.92
N GLY A 337 18.70 16.45 17.85
CA GLY A 337 18.65 17.92 17.90
C GLY A 337 17.27 18.49 18.27
N ASP A 338 16.16 17.75 18.07
CA ASP A 338 14.88 18.42 17.88
C ASP A 338 13.63 17.73 18.48
N PHE A 339 13.63 16.64 19.25
CA PHE A 339 12.40 16.19 19.96
C PHE A 339 12.39 16.56 21.47
N PRO A 340 11.96 17.77 21.89
CA PRO A 340 11.62 18.06 23.29
C PRO A 340 10.37 17.25 23.66
N GLY A 341 10.54 16.35 24.63
CA GLY A 341 9.56 15.33 25.01
C GLY A 341 9.96 13.90 24.61
N TYR A 342 11.14 13.71 24.00
CA TYR A 342 11.78 12.39 23.94
C TYR A 342 12.16 11.97 25.36
N ASP A 343 11.32 11.15 25.96
CA ASP A 343 11.48 10.65 27.32
C ASP A 343 12.64 9.63 27.36
N GLU A 344 13.49 9.69 28.37
CA GLU A 344 14.50 8.64 28.66
C GLU A 344 13.84 7.25 28.67
N VAL A 345 12.58 7.17 29.11
CA VAL A 345 11.78 5.94 29.10
C VAL A 345 11.53 5.43 27.68
N ALA A 346 11.27 6.32 26.71
CA ALA A 346 11.01 5.93 25.31
C ALA A 346 12.30 5.47 24.61
N GLU A 347 13.42 6.14 24.88
CA GLU A 347 14.74 5.73 24.37
C GLU A 347 15.13 4.35 24.92
N GLN A 348 15.00 4.16 26.23
CA GLN A 348 15.28 2.87 26.88
C GLN A 348 14.38 1.75 26.33
N ALA A 349 13.10 2.04 26.05
CA ALA A 349 12.18 1.07 25.46
C ALA A 349 12.57 0.64 24.03
N LEU A 350 13.13 1.56 23.23
CA LEU A 350 13.65 1.28 21.89
C LEU A 350 14.96 0.50 21.94
N ASP A 351 15.90 0.86 22.81
CA ASP A 351 17.14 0.11 22.97
C ASP A 351 16.89 -1.33 23.45
N ASN A 352 15.95 -1.51 24.38
CA ASN A 352 15.50 -2.84 24.82
C ASN A 352 14.89 -3.65 23.66
N LEU A 353 14.19 -3.01 22.72
CA LEU A 353 13.63 -3.67 21.54
C LEU A 353 14.73 -4.22 20.62
N LEU A 354 15.82 -3.47 20.40
CA LEU A 354 16.96 -3.97 19.62
C LEU A 354 17.72 -5.07 20.37
N GLU A 355 18.11 -4.85 21.63
CA GLU A 355 18.96 -5.80 22.36
C GLU A 355 18.30 -7.19 22.48
N ALA A 356 16.97 -7.25 22.61
CA ALA A 356 16.22 -8.50 22.60
C ALA A 356 16.31 -9.26 21.26
N ARG A 357 16.48 -8.55 20.14
CA ARG A 357 16.48 -9.10 18.76
C ARG A 357 17.89 -9.29 18.18
N LEU A 358 18.89 -8.56 18.69
CA LEU A 358 20.21 -8.45 18.09
C LEU A 358 20.95 -9.79 17.88
N PRO A 359 20.93 -10.76 18.82
CA PRO A 359 21.59 -12.05 18.60
C PRO A 359 21.03 -12.79 17.38
N THR A 360 19.70 -12.92 17.29
CA THR A 360 19.00 -13.60 16.20
C THR A 360 19.14 -12.83 14.89
N LEU A 361 18.97 -11.51 14.92
CA LEU A 361 19.08 -10.64 13.75
C LEU A 361 20.45 -10.77 13.06
N ALA A 362 21.54 -10.84 13.83
CA ALA A 362 22.88 -10.97 13.27
C ALA A 362 23.10 -12.32 12.57
N VAL A 363 22.58 -13.42 13.14
CA VAL A 363 22.57 -14.74 12.50
C VAL A 363 21.74 -14.74 11.23
N ASP A 364 20.56 -14.14 11.29
CA ASP A 364 19.62 -14.04 10.17
C ASP A 364 20.18 -13.23 8.99
N ILE A 365 20.87 -12.11 9.25
CA ILE A 365 21.56 -11.32 8.23
C ILE A 365 22.69 -12.12 7.60
N GLY A 366 23.53 -12.78 8.40
CA GLY A 366 24.59 -13.65 7.89
C GLY A 366 24.04 -14.78 7.01
N GLY A 367 22.98 -15.44 7.48
CA GLY A 367 22.28 -16.48 6.72
C GLY A 367 21.63 -15.94 5.44
N LEU A 368 21.12 -14.71 5.43
CA LEU A 368 20.54 -14.08 4.25
C LEU A 368 21.61 -13.71 3.21
N HIS A 369 22.80 -13.26 3.61
CA HIS A 369 23.95 -13.09 2.71
C HIS A 369 24.32 -14.41 2.02
N ALA A 370 24.45 -15.48 2.80
CA ALA A 370 24.72 -16.82 2.27
C ALA A 370 23.61 -17.31 1.33
N ARG A 371 22.34 -17.03 1.66
CA ARG A 371 21.20 -17.30 0.79
C ARG A 371 21.29 -16.53 -0.53
N LEU A 372 21.60 -15.24 -0.53
CA LEU A 372 21.72 -14.45 -1.76
C LEU A 372 22.85 -14.93 -2.67
N CYS A 373 23.91 -15.51 -2.10
CA CYS A 373 24.94 -16.21 -2.87
C CYS A 373 24.36 -17.48 -3.52
N LYS A 374 23.64 -18.31 -2.73
CA LYS A 374 22.94 -19.51 -3.22
C LYS A 374 21.95 -19.21 -4.36
N GLU A 375 21.20 -18.11 -4.31
CA GLU A 375 20.22 -17.72 -5.36
C GLU A 375 20.88 -17.38 -6.71
N THR A 376 22.22 -17.26 -6.79
CA THR A 376 22.93 -17.07 -8.07
C THR A 376 23.26 -18.37 -8.80
N LEU A 377 22.99 -19.53 -8.18
CA LEU A 377 23.20 -20.82 -8.80
C LEU A 377 22.21 -20.98 -9.96
N VAL A 378 22.71 -20.88 -11.20
CA VAL A 378 21.88 -20.98 -12.40
C VAL A 378 21.62 -22.45 -12.71
N ALA A 379 20.36 -22.86 -12.67
CA ALA A 379 19.90 -24.23 -12.91
C ALA A 379 20.21 -24.80 -14.33
N HIS A 380 20.87 -24.04 -15.20
CA HIS A 380 21.09 -24.39 -16.62
C HIS A 380 22.57 -24.58 -17.02
N GLN A 381 23.53 -24.46 -16.09
CA GLN A 381 24.96 -24.65 -16.39
C GLN A 381 25.60 -25.70 -15.45
N PRO A 382 25.33 -27.00 -15.65
CA PRO A 382 26.06 -28.05 -14.95
C PRO A 382 27.55 -27.98 -15.30
N GLY A 383 28.43 -27.91 -14.30
CA GLY A 383 29.87 -27.82 -14.54
C GLY A 383 30.68 -27.36 -13.32
N LEU A 384 32.00 -27.23 -13.51
CA LEU A 384 32.95 -26.82 -12.46
C LEU A 384 32.60 -25.46 -11.82
N GLN A 385 32.07 -24.52 -12.61
CA GLN A 385 31.71 -23.19 -12.13
C GLN A 385 30.55 -23.22 -11.13
N LEU A 386 29.53 -24.05 -11.38
CA LEU A 386 28.40 -24.24 -10.48
C LEU A 386 28.83 -24.89 -9.16
N ARG A 387 29.74 -25.87 -9.22
CA ARG A 387 30.34 -26.49 -8.01
C ARG A 387 31.10 -25.47 -7.17
N GLN A 388 31.92 -24.63 -7.81
CA GLN A 388 32.65 -23.56 -7.11
C GLN A 388 31.71 -22.55 -6.44
N GLN A 389 30.64 -22.13 -7.13
CA GLN A 389 29.62 -21.24 -6.56
C GLN A 389 28.89 -21.89 -5.38
N ALA A 390 28.56 -23.18 -5.49
CA ALA A 390 27.93 -23.92 -4.39
C ALA A 390 28.85 -23.98 -3.16
N LEU A 391 30.15 -24.27 -3.36
CA LEU A 391 31.12 -24.31 -2.27
C LEU A 391 31.35 -22.94 -1.63
N GLU A 392 31.33 -21.85 -2.41
CA GLU A 392 31.43 -20.50 -1.85
C GLU A 392 30.21 -20.16 -0.98
N ALA A 393 29.00 -20.50 -1.44
CA ALA A 393 27.80 -20.34 -0.62
C ALA A 393 27.84 -21.26 0.64
N ALA A 394 28.37 -22.48 0.52
CA ALA A 394 28.56 -23.40 1.64
C ALA A 394 29.50 -22.82 2.70
N ARG A 395 30.60 -22.18 2.28
CA ARG A 395 31.57 -21.50 3.16
C ARG A 395 30.88 -20.40 3.99
N LEU A 396 30.08 -19.55 3.36
CA LEU A 396 29.36 -18.47 4.06
C LEU A 396 28.39 -19.00 5.10
N TYR A 397 27.63 -20.06 4.79
CA TYR A 397 26.77 -20.71 5.77
C TYR A 397 27.57 -21.32 6.94
N ARG A 398 28.72 -21.94 6.64
CA ARG A 398 29.61 -22.53 7.65
C ARG A 398 30.14 -21.46 8.62
N GLU A 399 30.58 -20.32 8.11
CA GLU A 399 31.08 -19.20 8.95
C GLU A 399 30.02 -18.69 9.93
N VAL A 400 28.78 -18.55 9.48
CA VAL A 400 27.66 -18.14 10.35
C VAL A 400 27.37 -19.22 11.41
N HIS A 401 27.39 -20.50 11.01
CA HIS A 401 27.18 -21.61 11.92
C HIS A 401 28.28 -21.74 12.97
N GLU A 402 29.55 -21.60 12.60
CA GLU A 402 30.69 -21.67 13.52
C GLU A 402 30.66 -20.53 14.53
N ALA A 403 30.27 -19.33 14.10
CA ALA A 403 30.12 -18.18 14.99
C ALA A 403 28.91 -18.29 15.93
N SER A 404 27.82 -18.95 15.48
CA SER A 404 26.60 -19.16 16.25
C SER A 404 25.90 -20.45 15.81
N PRO A 405 26.15 -21.59 16.49
CA PRO A 405 25.64 -22.90 16.07
C PRO A 405 24.12 -22.92 15.90
N ASN A 406 23.69 -23.19 14.67
CA ASN A 406 22.28 -23.25 14.29
C ASN A 406 22.06 -24.30 13.19
N HIS A 407 20.88 -24.93 13.17
CA HIS A 407 20.58 -26.01 12.23
C HIS A 407 20.39 -25.50 10.79
N TYR A 408 19.86 -24.29 10.61
CA TYR A 408 19.55 -23.71 9.30
C TYR A 408 20.80 -23.51 8.44
N CYS A 409 21.83 -22.87 8.99
CA CYS A 409 23.10 -22.69 8.30
C CYS A 409 23.84 -24.02 8.15
N ALA A 410 23.79 -24.91 9.14
CA ALA A 410 24.43 -26.22 9.04
C ALA A 410 23.85 -27.06 7.88
N VAL A 411 22.52 -27.12 7.74
CA VAL A 411 21.88 -27.92 6.68
C VAL A 411 22.10 -27.32 5.30
N ASN A 412 22.01 -25.99 5.16
CA ASN A 412 22.29 -25.34 3.88
C ASN A 412 23.77 -25.52 3.49
N GLY A 413 24.69 -25.42 4.46
CA GLY A 413 26.11 -25.73 4.24
C GLY A 413 26.33 -27.19 3.83
N ALA A 414 25.60 -28.13 4.43
CA ALA A 414 25.65 -29.55 4.10
C ALA A 414 25.20 -29.80 2.64
N THR A 415 24.02 -29.30 2.28
CA THR A 415 23.47 -29.45 0.93
C THR A 415 24.37 -28.82 -0.12
N LEU A 416 24.88 -27.62 0.12
CA LEU A 416 25.75 -26.94 -0.84
C LEU A 416 27.14 -27.62 -0.94
N SER A 417 27.64 -28.21 0.14
CA SER A 417 28.85 -29.05 0.11
C SER A 417 28.62 -30.31 -0.72
N MET A 418 27.45 -30.95 -0.60
CA MET A 418 27.03 -32.09 -1.42
C MET A 418 26.97 -31.71 -2.91
N LEU A 419 26.30 -30.60 -3.24
CA LEU A 419 26.23 -30.10 -4.62
C LEU A 419 27.60 -29.70 -5.19
N GLY A 420 28.51 -29.24 -4.33
CA GLY A 420 29.91 -28.95 -4.65
C GLY A 420 30.81 -30.19 -4.80
N GLY A 421 30.35 -31.38 -4.39
CA GLY A 421 31.09 -32.64 -4.44
C GLY A 421 32.00 -32.91 -3.22
N LEU A 422 31.82 -32.20 -2.11
CA LEU A 422 32.52 -32.46 -0.84
C LEU A 422 31.65 -33.33 0.08
N GLU A 423 31.60 -34.64 -0.19
CA GLU A 423 30.69 -35.58 0.47
C GLU A 423 30.94 -35.71 1.99
N ASP A 424 32.20 -35.76 2.43
CA ASP A 424 32.53 -35.88 3.85
C ASP A 424 32.08 -34.66 4.65
N ASP A 425 32.35 -33.45 4.13
CA ASP A 425 31.91 -32.19 4.70
C ASP A 425 30.38 -32.11 4.75
N ALA A 426 29.72 -32.51 3.66
CA ALA A 426 28.27 -32.56 3.58
C ALA A 426 27.67 -33.47 4.65
N ARG A 427 28.21 -34.68 4.79
CA ARG A 427 27.77 -35.66 5.78
C ARG A 427 28.00 -35.16 7.21
N ALA A 428 29.17 -34.58 7.50
CA ALA A 428 29.49 -34.05 8.82
C ALA A 428 28.54 -32.92 9.22
N LEU A 429 28.30 -31.95 8.33
CA LEU A 429 27.38 -30.84 8.57
C LEU A 429 25.92 -31.30 8.68
N ALA A 430 25.49 -32.28 7.87
CA ALA A 430 24.14 -32.84 7.95
C ALA A 430 23.87 -33.51 9.31
N LEU A 431 24.86 -34.23 9.87
CA LEU A 431 24.77 -34.83 11.21
C LEU A 431 24.64 -33.76 12.30
N VAL A 432 25.39 -32.66 12.19
CA VAL A 432 25.29 -31.52 13.12
C VAL A 432 23.92 -30.85 13.00
N ALA A 433 23.46 -30.57 11.78
CA ALA A 433 22.15 -29.99 11.52
C ALA A 433 21.03 -30.85 12.11
N ARG A 434 21.09 -32.17 11.91
CA ARG A 434 20.13 -33.13 12.47
C ARG A 434 20.08 -33.07 14.00
N ARG A 435 21.25 -33.04 14.66
CA ARG A 435 21.33 -32.94 16.13
C ARG A 435 20.74 -31.63 16.65
N LEU A 436 21.01 -30.51 15.99
CA LEU A 436 20.50 -29.20 16.41
C LEU A 436 19.01 -29.07 16.15
N ALA A 437 18.53 -29.46 14.97
CA ALA A 437 17.12 -29.39 14.60
C ALA A 437 16.24 -30.30 15.48
N ALA A 438 16.76 -31.45 15.92
CA ALA A 438 16.04 -32.35 16.83
C ALA A 438 15.65 -31.70 18.18
N ARG A 439 16.30 -30.59 18.58
CA ARG A 439 15.96 -29.85 19.82
C ARG A 439 14.72 -28.98 19.68
N GLU A 440 14.35 -28.65 18.44
CA GLU A 440 13.28 -27.73 18.08
C GLU A 440 12.30 -28.40 17.10
N SER A 441 12.19 -29.73 17.14
CA SER A 441 11.53 -30.56 16.12
C SER A 441 10.01 -30.37 15.99
N THR A 442 9.43 -29.39 16.67
CA THR A 442 8.05 -28.95 16.52
C THR A 442 7.92 -27.77 15.55
N ASN A 443 9.01 -27.05 15.30
CA ASN A 443 9.04 -25.85 14.48
C ASN A 443 9.28 -26.21 13.00
N TYR A 444 8.64 -25.49 12.09
CA TYR A 444 8.73 -25.73 10.64
C TYR A 444 10.17 -25.86 10.15
N TRP A 445 11.03 -24.88 10.45
CA TRP A 445 12.39 -24.84 9.90
C TRP A 445 13.28 -25.96 10.43
N ALA A 446 13.06 -26.41 11.66
CA ALA A 446 13.76 -27.55 12.22
C ALA A 446 13.35 -28.84 11.50
N LEU A 447 12.05 -29.05 11.29
CA LEU A 447 11.53 -30.19 10.52
C LEU A 447 12.01 -30.18 9.06
N ALA A 448 11.99 -29.02 8.40
CA ALA A 448 12.54 -28.87 7.05
C ALA A 448 14.04 -29.17 7.02
N SER A 449 14.81 -28.72 8.03
CA SER A 449 16.24 -29.02 8.14
C SER A 449 16.51 -30.51 8.41
N LEU A 450 15.65 -31.19 9.17
CA LEU A 450 15.71 -32.64 9.34
C LEU A 450 15.45 -33.36 8.02
N GLY A 451 14.47 -32.90 7.24
CA GLY A 451 14.16 -33.44 5.92
C GLY A 451 15.33 -33.30 4.95
N GLU A 452 15.90 -32.09 4.85
CA GLU A 452 17.03 -31.80 3.97
C GLU A 452 18.31 -32.51 4.44
N ALA A 453 18.61 -32.57 5.74
CA ALA A 453 19.71 -33.37 6.25
C ALA A 453 19.53 -34.87 5.94
N SER A 454 18.30 -35.38 6.01
CA SER A 454 18.00 -36.77 5.64
C SER A 454 18.28 -37.02 4.15
N LEU A 455 17.99 -36.05 3.26
CA LEU A 455 18.34 -36.15 1.85
C LEU A 455 19.86 -36.21 1.63
N VAL A 456 20.63 -35.34 2.30
CA VAL A 456 22.10 -35.34 2.21
C VAL A 456 22.70 -36.66 2.73
N LEU A 457 22.04 -37.29 3.72
CA LEU A 457 22.42 -38.59 4.27
C LEU A 457 21.87 -39.79 3.48
N SER A 458 21.18 -39.56 2.35
CA SER A 458 20.53 -40.59 1.53
C SER A 458 19.43 -41.39 2.27
N GLU A 459 18.81 -40.80 3.30
CA GLU A 459 17.74 -41.37 4.14
C GLU A 459 16.35 -40.95 3.61
N ARG A 460 16.01 -41.37 2.38
CA ARG A 460 14.89 -40.80 1.62
C ARG A 460 13.51 -40.88 2.28
N GLN A 461 13.16 -42.03 2.86
CA GLN A 461 11.86 -42.19 3.53
C GLN A 461 11.71 -41.26 4.75
N SER A 462 12.80 -41.05 5.48
CA SER A 462 12.84 -40.10 6.60
C SER A 462 12.71 -38.67 6.12
N ALA A 463 13.33 -38.32 4.98
CA ALA A 463 13.18 -37.00 4.38
C ALA A 463 11.71 -36.66 4.09
N ILE A 464 10.98 -37.56 3.42
CA ILE A 464 9.55 -37.39 3.12
C ILE A 464 8.73 -37.21 4.41
N GLY A 465 8.98 -38.05 5.42
CA GLY A 465 8.30 -37.95 6.72
C GLY A 465 8.52 -36.60 7.41
N HIS A 466 9.76 -36.09 7.40
CA HIS A 466 10.09 -34.79 7.97
C HIS A 466 9.47 -33.62 7.20
N PHE A 467 9.44 -33.67 5.85
CA PHE A 467 8.79 -32.64 5.05
C PHE A 467 7.27 -32.63 5.22
N ALA A 468 6.64 -33.81 5.33
CA ALA A 468 5.22 -33.91 5.64
C ALA A 468 4.92 -33.34 7.04
N ALA A 469 5.77 -33.65 8.03
CA ALA A 469 5.66 -33.05 9.37
C ALA A 469 5.89 -31.54 9.34
N ALA A 470 6.84 -31.03 8.55
CA ALA A 470 7.07 -29.60 8.38
C ALA A 470 5.82 -28.91 7.81
N ALA A 471 5.21 -29.47 6.76
CA ALA A 471 3.97 -28.94 6.18
C ALA A 471 2.79 -28.93 7.18
N ALA A 472 2.82 -29.78 8.20
CA ALA A 472 1.81 -29.86 9.25
C ALA A 472 2.17 -29.10 10.54
N ALA A 473 3.33 -28.43 10.58
CA ALA A 473 3.77 -27.69 11.76
C ALA A 473 2.84 -26.49 12.04
N ALA A 474 2.65 -26.16 13.32
CA ALA A 474 1.75 -25.07 13.72
C ALA A 474 2.20 -23.69 13.22
N ASP A 475 3.51 -23.50 13.02
CA ASP A 475 4.10 -22.27 12.46
C ASP A 475 4.36 -22.36 10.95
N ALA A 476 3.88 -23.40 10.26
CA ALA A 476 4.04 -23.53 8.82
C ALA A 476 3.31 -22.38 8.10
N ASP A 477 4.00 -21.76 7.15
CA ASP A 477 3.42 -20.74 6.30
C ASP A 477 3.80 -20.95 4.83
N LEU A 478 3.04 -20.32 3.94
CA LEU A 478 3.20 -20.49 2.49
C LEU A 478 4.60 -20.10 2.01
N ALA A 479 5.17 -19.04 2.57
CA ALA A 479 6.49 -18.56 2.18
C ALA A 479 7.61 -19.52 2.61
N LYS A 480 7.51 -20.09 3.83
CA LYS A 480 8.39 -21.14 4.34
C LYS A 480 8.33 -22.38 3.45
N ILE A 481 7.12 -22.85 3.12
CA ILE A 481 6.91 -24.02 2.26
C ILE A 481 7.49 -23.79 0.87
N THR A 482 7.17 -22.67 0.21
CA THR A 482 7.72 -22.31 -1.10
C THR A 482 9.24 -22.23 -1.10
N SER A 483 9.84 -21.68 -0.02
CA SER A 483 11.29 -21.63 0.12
C SER A 483 11.92 -23.03 0.16
N THR A 484 11.31 -23.98 0.88
CA THR A 484 11.78 -25.38 0.91
C THR A 484 11.56 -26.08 -0.43
N ARG A 485 10.44 -25.82 -1.11
CA ARG A 485 10.19 -26.36 -2.46
C ARG A 485 11.24 -25.88 -3.46
N HIS A 486 11.63 -24.60 -3.44
CA HIS A 486 12.70 -24.08 -4.30
C HIS A 486 14.04 -24.74 -3.98
N GLN A 487 14.32 -25.02 -2.70
CA GLN A 487 15.52 -25.76 -2.29
C GLN A 487 15.53 -27.18 -2.88
N LEU A 488 14.40 -27.90 -2.83
CA LEU A 488 14.27 -29.22 -3.45
C LEU A 488 14.43 -29.17 -4.97
N ALA A 489 13.83 -28.17 -5.63
CA ALA A 489 14.00 -27.96 -7.06
C ALA A 489 15.47 -27.70 -7.44
N LEU A 490 16.21 -26.93 -6.63
CA LEU A 490 17.64 -26.72 -6.79
C LEU A 490 18.44 -28.03 -6.63
N ILE A 491 18.14 -28.81 -5.58
CA ILE A 491 18.79 -30.12 -5.34
C ILE A 491 18.57 -31.05 -6.54
N SER A 492 17.36 -31.07 -7.09
CA SER A 492 17.04 -31.88 -8.27
C SER A 492 17.77 -31.41 -9.53
N ALA A 493 17.72 -30.10 -9.81
CA ALA A 493 18.35 -29.53 -10.99
C ALA A 493 19.88 -29.65 -10.99
N VAL A 494 20.53 -29.48 -9.84
CA VAL A 494 22.01 -29.45 -9.73
C VAL A 494 22.60 -30.78 -9.31
N GLY A 495 21.97 -31.46 -8.35
CA GLY A 495 22.45 -32.72 -7.78
C GLY A 495 22.03 -33.94 -8.59
N GLY A 496 21.08 -33.80 -9.53
CA GLY A 496 20.53 -34.91 -10.30
C GLY A 496 19.67 -35.87 -9.48
N LEU A 497 19.33 -35.51 -8.24
CA LEU A 497 18.46 -36.29 -7.36
C LEU A 497 17.01 -35.96 -7.69
N ASP A 498 16.22 -36.91 -8.18
CA ASP A 498 14.78 -36.72 -8.29
C ASP A 498 14.20 -36.35 -6.90
N THR A 499 13.50 -35.23 -6.75
CA THR A 499 12.86 -34.79 -5.48
C THR A 499 11.34 -34.79 -5.55
N THR A 500 10.75 -35.51 -6.50
CA THR A 500 9.30 -35.46 -6.78
C THR A 500 8.45 -35.85 -5.57
N ALA A 501 8.85 -36.91 -4.84
CA ALA A 501 8.12 -37.39 -3.67
C ALA A 501 8.18 -36.39 -2.49
N GLU A 502 9.31 -35.74 -2.29
CA GLU A 502 9.52 -34.74 -1.25
C GLU A 502 8.76 -33.45 -1.57
N LEU A 503 8.72 -33.04 -2.84
CA LEU A 503 7.91 -31.92 -3.30
C LEU A 503 6.41 -32.17 -3.09
N ALA A 504 5.94 -33.41 -3.30
CA ALA A 504 4.56 -33.79 -3.05
C ALA A 504 4.19 -33.71 -1.55
N ALA A 505 5.13 -33.96 -0.64
CA ALA A 505 4.91 -33.79 0.80
C ALA A 505 4.74 -32.32 1.22
N LEU A 506 5.20 -31.37 0.40
CA LEU A 506 5.13 -29.93 0.60
C LEU A 506 4.10 -29.27 -0.34
N ASP A 507 2.93 -29.89 -0.51
CA ASP A 507 1.86 -29.33 -1.32
C ASP A 507 1.30 -28.03 -0.72
N THR A 508 1.38 -26.95 -1.50
CA THR A 508 0.87 -25.61 -1.20
C THR A 508 -0.60 -25.43 -1.62
N GLY A 509 -1.13 -26.34 -2.43
CA GLY A 509 -2.39 -26.15 -3.13
C GLY A 509 -2.30 -25.20 -4.32
N ASP A 510 -3.45 -24.98 -4.96
CA ASP A 510 -3.60 -24.20 -6.19
C ASP A 510 -4.19 -22.81 -5.89
N PRO A 511 -3.55 -21.69 -6.31
CA PRO A 511 -4.19 -20.39 -6.31
C PRO A 511 -5.46 -20.38 -7.17
N ILE A 512 -6.49 -19.68 -6.70
CA ILE A 512 -7.82 -19.71 -7.31
C ILE A 512 -8.16 -18.36 -7.94
N VAL A 513 -8.55 -18.35 -9.21
CA VAL A 513 -9.35 -17.27 -9.78
C VAL A 513 -10.83 -17.59 -9.61
N PHE A 514 -11.62 -16.65 -9.09
CA PHE A 514 -13.06 -16.84 -8.94
C PHE A 514 -13.85 -15.86 -9.82
N SER A 515 -14.93 -16.36 -10.43
CA SER A 515 -15.88 -15.53 -11.18
C SER A 515 -17.30 -16.08 -11.02
N GLY A 516 -18.19 -15.27 -10.44
CA GLY A 516 -19.55 -15.67 -10.13
C GLY A 516 -20.63 -14.92 -10.91
N HIS A 517 -21.87 -15.40 -10.78
CA HIS A 517 -23.05 -14.70 -11.26
C HIS A 517 -23.53 -13.63 -10.28
N ILE A 518 -23.80 -12.44 -10.82
CA ILE A 518 -24.47 -11.36 -10.12
C ILE A 518 -25.90 -11.76 -9.78
N MET A 519 -26.31 -11.59 -8.51
CA MET A 519 -27.70 -11.79 -8.08
C MET A 519 -28.46 -10.47 -8.07
N ARG A 520 -29.47 -10.34 -8.94
CA ARG A 520 -30.35 -9.17 -9.00
C ARG A 520 -31.72 -9.48 -8.41
N PRO A 521 -32.43 -8.45 -7.89
CA PRO A 521 -33.83 -8.57 -7.50
C PRO A 521 -34.73 -9.13 -8.63
N SER A 522 -34.34 -8.94 -9.89
CA SER A 522 -35.09 -9.41 -11.06
C SER A 522 -34.94 -10.90 -11.39
N ASP A 523 -33.99 -11.59 -10.75
CA ASP A 523 -33.64 -12.98 -11.08
C ASP A 523 -34.54 -14.01 -10.39
N GLY A 524 -35.26 -13.62 -9.35
CA GLY A 524 -36.22 -14.47 -8.62
C GLY A 524 -37.01 -13.69 -7.59
N THR A 525 -37.96 -14.34 -6.91
CA THR A 525 -38.64 -13.79 -5.74
C THR A 525 -37.67 -13.63 -4.55
N PRO A 526 -37.94 -12.77 -3.56
CA PRO A 526 -37.09 -12.64 -2.37
C PRO A 526 -36.77 -13.98 -1.69
N GLY A 527 -37.74 -14.88 -1.56
CA GLY A 527 -37.53 -16.22 -1.00
C GLY A 527 -36.65 -17.12 -1.86
N GLU A 528 -36.73 -17.02 -3.19
CA GLU A 528 -35.84 -17.75 -4.11
C GLU A 528 -34.41 -17.22 -4.07
N LEU A 529 -34.23 -15.90 -3.94
CA LEU A 529 -32.92 -15.26 -3.81
C LEU A 529 -32.21 -15.73 -2.53
N VAL A 530 -32.90 -15.67 -1.38
CA VAL A 530 -32.36 -16.17 -0.10
C VAL A 530 -32.04 -17.66 -0.17
N LYS A 531 -32.91 -18.46 -0.80
CA LYS A 531 -32.66 -19.89 -0.99
C LYS A 531 -31.44 -20.15 -1.88
N ALA A 532 -31.29 -19.41 -2.98
CA ALA A 532 -30.16 -19.54 -3.88
C ALA A 532 -28.85 -19.16 -3.20
N GLU A 533 -28.83 -18.05 -2.45
CA GLU A 533 -27.68 -17.62 -1.65
C GLU A 533 -27.24 -18.72 -0.66
N ASN A 534 -28.18 -19.27 0.12
CA ASN A 534 -27.89 -20.32 1.10
C ASN A 534 -27.36 -21.61 0.46
N LEU A 535 -27.91 -21.99 -0.71
CA LEU A 535 -27.44 -23.16 -1.46
C LEU A 535 -26.04 -22.94 -2.01
N LEU A 536 -25.74 -21.76 -2.56
CA LEU A 536 -24.39 -21.42 -3.01
C LEU A 536 -23.40 -21.42 -1.86
N ALA A 537 -23.71 -20.79 -0.74
CA ALA A 537 -22.85 -20.79 0.44
C ALA A 537 -22.55 -22.23 0.91
N THR A 538 -23.55 -23.11 0.89
CA THR A 538 -23.38 -24.53 1.24
C THR A 538 -22.47 -25.28 0.25
N GLU A 539 -22.68 -25.08 -1.05
CA GLU A 539 -21.89 -25.75 -2.10
C GLU A 539 -20.45 -25.23 -2.15
N MET A 540 -20.24 -23.91 -2.04
CA MET A 540 -18.92 -23.30 -1.98
C MET A 540 -18.16 -23.70 -0.72
N ARG A 541 -18.82 -23.73 0.46
CA ARG A 541 -18.20 -24.22 1.70
C ARG A 541 -17.78 -25.67 1.57
N ARG A 542 -18.61 -26.52 0.95
CA ARG A 542 -18.25 -27.92 0.66
C ARG A 542 -17.09 -28.01 -0.34
N TRP A 543 -17.07 -27.16 -1.36
CA TRP A 543 -15.98 -27.13 -2.33
C TRP A 543 -14.66 -26.72 -1.69
N LEU A 544 -14.69 -25.74 -0.78
CA LEU A 544 -13.52 -25.25 -0.06
C LEU A 544 -13.01 -26.26 0.99
N ALA A 545 -13.93 -27.02 1.60
CA ALA A 545 -13.59 -28.00 2.62
C ALA A 545 -12.59 -29.06 2.11
N GLY A 546 -11.46 -29.20 2.80
CA GLY A 546 -10.43 -30.18 2.48
C GLY A 546 -9.49 -29.79 1.34
N ARG A 547 -9.60 -28.58 0.79
CA ARG A 547 -8.66 -28.04 -0.19
C ARG A 547 -7.66 -27.11 0.48
N LYS A 548 -6.41 -27.17 0.03
CA LYS A 548 -5.41 -26.14 0.31
C LYS A 548 -5.56 -25.06 -0.75
N VAL A 549 -5.91 -23.84 -0.32
CA VAL A 549 -6.04 -22.68 -1.19
C VAL A 549 -5.09 -21.60 -0.67
N PRO A 550 -3.96 -21.34 -1.35
CA PRO A 550 -2.97 -20.38 -0.88
C PRO A 550 -3.41 -18.93 -1.05
N ALA A 551 -4.26 -18.64 -2.04
CA ALA A 551 -4.78 -17.30 -2.32
C ALA A 551 -5.99 -17.38 -3.27
N VAL A 552 -6.89 -16.40 -3.18
CA VAL A 552 -8.02 -16.20 -4.09
C VAL A 552 -7.87 -14.85 -4.79
N PHE A 553 -8.15 -14.81 -6.09
CA PHE A 553 -8.18 -13.63 -6.94
C PHE A 553 -9.57 -13.46 -7.53
N MET A 554 -10.23 -12.34 -7.27
CA MET A 554 -11.60 -12.10 -7.76
C MET A 554 -12.00 -10.62 -7.77
N SER A 555 -13.16 -10.33 -8.36
CA SER A 555 -13.91 -9.10 -8.07
C SER A 555 -14.92 -9.37 -6.94
N LEU A 556 -15.80 -8.41 -6.62
CA LEU A 556 -16.74 -8.53 -5.49
C LEU A 556 -18.17 -8.12 -5.87
N ALA A 557 -18.71 -8.61 -6.99
CA ALA A 557 -20.08 -8.27 -7.36
C ALA A 557 -21.12 -8.91 -6.41
N CYS A 558 -22.33 -8.35 -6.32
CA CYS A 558 -23.36 -8.89 -5.42
C CYS A 558 -23.78 -10.32 -5.80
N GLY A 559 -24.06 -11.16 -4.79
CA GLY A 559 -24.34 -12.57 -4.98
C GLY A 559 -23.11 -13.45 -4.81
N ALA A 560 -22.80 -14.27 -5.82
CA ALA A 560 -21.83 -15.35 -5.70
C ALA A 560 -20.41 -14.87 -5.31
N ASP A 561 -19.96 -13.72 -5.81
CA ASP A 561 -18.63 -13.19 -5.47
C ASP A 561 -18.54 -12.84 -3.98
N ILE A 562 -19.45 -12.01 -3.46
CA ILE A 562 -19.43 -11.61 -2.04
C ILE A 562 -19.60 -12.82 -1.11
N VAL A 563 -20.51 -13.76 -1.43
CA VAL A 563 -20.69 -14.99 -0.63
C VAL A 563 -19.41 -15.82 -0.57
N PHE A 564 -18.70 -15.97 -1.69
CA PHE A 564 -17.43 -16.71 -1.70
C PHE A 564 -16.33 -15.95 -0.96
N ALA A 565 -16.25 -14.63 -1.13
CA ALA A 565 -15.28 -13.78 -0.45
C ALA A 565 -15.39 -13.90 1.08
N GLU A 566 -16.59 -13.89 1.64
CA GLU A 566 -16.81 -14.07 3.08
C GLU A 566 -16.33 -15.45 3.57
N LEU A 567 -16.59 -16.52 2.82
CA LEU A 567 -16.12 -17.87 3.16
C LEU A 567 -14.58 -17.97 3.10
N VAL A 568 -13.96 -17.31 2.15
CA VAL A 568 -12.51 -17.24 1.97
C VAL A 568 -11.87 -16.49 3.15
N LEU A 569 -12.44 -15.34 3.52
CA LEU A 569 -12.00 -14.54 4.66
C LEU A 569 -12.22 -15.27 5.99
N GLU A 570 -13.36 -15.92 6.19
CA GLU A 570 -13.66 -16.77 7.36
C GLU A 570 -12.63 -17.91 7.51
N ALA A 571 -12.16 -18.46 6.39
CA ALA A 571 -11.12 -19.49 6.36
C ALA A 571 -9.69 -18.95 6.53
N GLY A 572 -9.50 -17.63 6.67
CA GLY A 572 -8.18 -16.99 6.79
C GLY A 572 -7.36 -17.01 5.49
N ILE A 573 -7.98 -17.26 4.35
CA ILE A 573 -7.31 -17.33 3.05
C ILE A 573 -7.12 -15.91 2.51
N PRO A 574 -5.93 -15.52 2.02
CA PRO A 574 -5.71 -14.21 1.41
C PRO A 574 -6.63 -13.95 0.20
N LEU A 575 -7.50 -12.94 0.34
CA LEU A 575 -8.42 -12.47 -0.70
C LEU A 575 -7.82 -11.27 -1.46
N ASN A 576 -7.48 -11.44 -2.73
CA ASN A 576 -6.94 -10.38 -3.59
C ASN A 576 -8.05 -9.89 -4.52
N VAL A 577 -8.46 -8.63 -4.34
CA VAL A 577 -9.57 -8.03 -5.07
C VAL A 577 -9.06 -7.16 -6.20
N THR A 578 -9.52 -7.42 -7.42
CA THR A 578 -9.27 -6.54 -8.57
C THR A 578 -10.61 -6.06 -9.14
N LEU A 579 -10.75 -4.73 -9.24
CA LEU A 579 -11.93 -4.03 -9.73
C LEU A 579 -11.63 -3.36 -11.07
N PRO A 580 -12.57 -3.40 -12.04
CA PRO A 580 -12.41 -2.78 -13.34
C PRO A 580 -12.36 -1.24 -13.26
N PHE A 581 -12.94 -0.67 -12.21
CA PHE A 581 -13.05 0.77 -11.99
C PHE A 581 -12.94 1.10 -10.50
N THR A 582 -13.20 2.36 -10.13
CA THR A 582 -13.15 2.79 -8.74
C THR A 582 -14.08 1.98 -7.83
N VAL A 583 -13.71 1.82 -6.56
CA VAL A 583 -14.48 1.11 -5.52
C VAL A 583 -15.95 1.53 -5.51
N GLY A 584 -16.21 2.84 -5.51
CA GLY A 584 -17.58 3.39 -5.53
C GLY A 584 -18.30 3.10 -6.85
N ARG A 585 -17.62 3.25 -8.00
CA ARG A 585 -18.25 3.01 -9.30
C ARG A 585 -18.60 1.54 -9.51
N PHE A 586 -17.75 0.64 -9.03
CA PHE A 586 -18.04 -0.79 -9.05
C PHE A 586 -19.21 -1.14 -8.14
N CYS A 587 -19.28 -0.52 -6.95
CA CYS A 587 -20.42 -0.65 -6.05
C CYS A 587 -21.74 -0.29 -6.78
N ASP A 588 -21.80 0.87 -7.44
CA ASP A 588 -22.99 1.32 -8.17
C ASP A 588 -23.43 0.35 -9.27
N LEU A 589 -22.48 -0.21 -10.02
CA LEU A 589 -22.76 -0.99 -11.23
C LEU A 589 -22.94 -2.49 -10.99
N SER A 590 -22.37 -3.01 -9.90
CA SER A 590 -22.22 -4.46 -9.67
C SER A 590 -22.59 -4.93 -8.28
N VAL A 591 -22.77 -4.03 -7.30
CA VAL A 591 -23.09 -4.39 -5.92
C VAL A 591 -24.48 -3.87 -5.53
N ALA A 592 -24.67 -2.55 -5.54
CA ALA A 592 -25.90 -1.89 -5.11
C ALA A 592 -27.13 -2.31 -5.96
N ILE A 593 -26.90 -2.76 -7.20
CA ILE A 593 -27.93 -3.34 -8.07
C ILE A 593 -28.57 -4.61 -7.52
N GLY A 594 -27.95 -5.25 -6.51
CA GLY A 594 -28.49 -6.39 -5.78
C GLY A 594 -29.49 -6.01 -4.70
N ASN A 595 -29.48 -4.76 -4.23
CA ASN A 595 -30.34 -4.29 -3.15
C ASN A 595 -31.72 -3.85 -3.71
N ALA A 596 -32.78 -4.10 -2.96
CA ALA A 596 -34.14 -3.60 -3.23
C ALA A 596 -34.93 -3.46 -1.91
N SER A 597 -35.99 -2.65 -1.90
CA SER A 597 -36.78 -2.39 -0.67
C SER A 597 -37.46 -3.63 -0.08
N ASN A 598 -37.58 -4.71 -0.86
CA ASN A 598 -38.15 -6.00 -0.46
C ASN A 598 -37.10 -7.12 -0.29
N ILE A 599 -35.81 -6.76 -0.27
CA ILE A 599 -34.69 -7.68 -0.03
C ILE A 599 -33.98 -7.23 1.25
N GLU A 600 -33.83 -8.15 2.20
CA GLU A 600 -33.20 -7.87 3.51
C GLU A 600 -31.68 -7.79 3.42
N THR A 601 -31.06 -8.55 2.50
CA THR A 601 -29.60 -8.59 2.34
C THR A 601 -29.03 -7.22 1.95
N ASP A 602 -28.09 -6.73 2.75
CA ASP A 602 -27.30 -5.55 2.42
C ASP A 602 -25.99 -5.93 1.72
N TRP A 603 -26.02 -5.96 0.38
CA TRP A 603 -24.82 -6.25 -0.40
C TRP A 603 -23.76 -5.15 -0.29
N VAL A 604 -24.16 -3.90 -0.04
CA VAL A 604 -23.23 -2.76 0.03
C VAL A 604 -22.40 -2.85 1.32
N GLY A 605 -23.05 -3.07 2.46
CA GLY A 605 -22.36 -3.28 3.73
C GLY A 605 -21.40 -4.47 3.68
N ARG A 606 -21.83 -5.60 3.11
CA ARG A 606 -20.98 -6.80 2.94
C ARG A 606 -19.80 -6.56 2.00
N TYR A 607 -20.01 -5.81 0.92
CA TYR A 607 -18.93 -5.45 -0.01
C TYR A 607 -17.81 -4.67 0.68
N PHE A 608 -18.15 -3.64 1.48
CA PHE A 608 -17.15 -2.88 2.22
C PHE A 608 -16.47 -3.71 3.31
N ALA A 609 -17.21 -4.57 4.02
CA ALA A 609 -16.64 -5.49 5.00
C ALA A 609 -15.60 -6.43 4.35
N CYS A 610 -15.88 -6.97 3.16
CA CYS A 610 -14.92 -7.79 2.42
C CYS A 610 -13.69 -6.97 1.96
N LEU A 611 -13.87 -5.72 1.54
CA LEU A 611 -12.75 -4.86 1.14
C LEU A 611 -11.83 -4.50 2.30
N ASP A 612 -12.39 -4.26 3.49
CA ASP A 612 -11.61 -3.93 4.70
C ASP A 612 -10.71 -5.09 5.16
N GLU A 613 -11.17 -6.33 4.96
CA GLU A 613 -10.45 -7.57 5.30
C GLU A 613 -9.56 -8.10 4.15
N ALA A 614 -9.68 -7.54 2.94
CA ALA A 614 -8.96 -8.03 1.76
C ALA A 614 -7.43 -7.90 1.90
N ALA A 615 -6.71 -8.87 1.35
CA ALA A 615 -5.25 -8.87 1.26
C ALA A 615 -4.73 -7.72 0.39
N SER A 616 -5.42 -7.45 -0.73
CA SER A 616 -5.14 -6.34 -1.63
C SER A 616 -6.41 -5.89 -2.35
N VAL A 617 -6.46 -4.60 -2.71
CA VAL A 617 -7.52 -4.03 -3.56
C VAL A 617 -6.86 -3.25 -4.69
N THR A 618 -7.14 -3.65 -5.94
CA THR A 618 -6.60 -3.03 -7.15
C THR A 618 -7.72 -2.47 -8.02
N GLU A 619 -7.69 -1.18 -8.32
CA GLU A 619 -8.59 -0.55 -9.30
C GLU A 619 -7.83 -0.37 -10.63
N LEU A 620 -8.29 -1.01 -11.71
CA LEU A 620 -7.59 -0.98 -13.01
C LEU A 620 -7.78 0.33 -13.78
N TRP A 621 -8.93 0.99 -13.63
CA TRP A 621 -9.21 2.26 -14.31
C TRP A 621 -9.96 3.26 -13.44
N LYS A 622 -9.32 4.37 -13.09
CA LYS A 622 -9.84 5.34 -12.11
C LYS A 622 -10.51 6.55 -12.74
N HIS A 623 -10.55 6.60 -14.07
CA HIS A 623 -11.12 7.71 -14.83
C HIS A 623 -12.52 7.39 -15.31
N GLU A 624 -13.20 8.37 -15.89
CA GLU A 624 -14.51 8.18 -16.50
C GLU A 624 -14.47 7.10 -17.60
N ILE A 625 -15.56 6.33 -17.69
CA ILE A 625 -15.70 5.21 -18.62
C ILE A 625 -16.89 5.46 -19.52
N ARG A 626 -16.67 5.31 -20.82
CA ARG A 626 -17.73 5.40 -21.83
C ARG A 626 -18.63 4.17 -21.70
N LYS A 627 -19.96 4.37 -21.71
CA LYS A 627 -20.95 3.29 -21.54
C LYS A 627 -20.74 2.09 -22.47
N ALA A 628 -20.27 2.33 -23.69
CA ALA A 628 -20.03 1.29 -24.70
C ALA A 628 -18.81 0.40 -24.41
N GLU A 629 -17.97 0.77 -23.44
CA GLU A 629 -16.68 0.11 -23.15
C GLU A 629 -16.72 -0.69 -21.84
N ILE A 630 -17.79 -0.54 -21.04
CA ILE A 630 -17.92 -1.18 -19.72
C ILE A 630 -17.62 -2.69 -19.79
N ASP A 631 -18.13 -3.39 -20.81
CA ASP A 631 -17.89 -4.83 -20.98
C ASP A 631 -16.42 -5.16 -21.26
N TYR A 632 -15.70 -4.30 -21.99
CA TYR A 632 -14.25 -4.46 -22.22
C TYR A 632 -13.44 -4.23 -20.95
N HIS A 633 -13.86 -3.32 -20.08
CA HIS A 633 -13.22 -3.16 -18.77
C HIS A 633 -13.40 -4.40 -17.88
N TYR A 634 -14.58 -5.01 -17.88
CA TYR A 634 -14.79 -6.30 -17.20
C TYR A 634 -13.96 -7.42 -17.82
N LEU A 635 -13.90 -7.51 -19.16
CA LEU A 635 -13.03 -8.48 -19.84
C LEU A 635 -11.56 -8.30 -19.44
N ALA A 636 -11.05 -7.07 -19.51
CA ALA A 636 -9.69 -6.75 -19.12
C ALA A 636 -9.42 -7.12 -17.65
N THR A 637 -10.41 -6.97 -16.78
CA THR A 637 -10.31 -7.36 -15.36
C THR A 637 -10.27 -8.86 -15.17
N ASN A 638 -11.13 -9.62 -15.85
CA ASN A 638 -11.09 -11.08 -15.82
C ASN A 638 -9.72 -11.61 -16.29
N LEU A 639 -9.19 -11.04 -17.38
CA LEU A 639 -7.87 -11.39 -17.89
C LEU A 639 -6.75 -10.99 -16.93
N HIS A 640 -6.85 -9.83 -16.28
CA HIS A 640 -5.91 -9.41 -15.24
C HIS A 640 -5.89 -10.41 -14.08
N LEU A 641 -7.05 -10.78 -13.54
CA LEU A 641 -7.20 -11.76 -12.46
C LEU A 641 -6.63 -13.14 -12.83
N ILE A 642 -6.86 -13.59 -14.07
CA ILE A 642 -6.24 -14.82 -14.60
C ILE A 642 -4.71 -14.69 -14.63
N GLY A 643 -4.20 -13.55 -15.09
CA GLY A 643 -2.77 -13.24 -15.09
C GLY A 643 -2.16 -13.28 -13.69
N GLU A 644 -2.82 -12.67 -12.70
CA GLU A 644 -2.41 -12.68 -11.29
C GLU A 644 -2.35 -14.10 -10.74
N THR A 645 -3.34 -14.92 -11.06
CA THR A 645 -3.43 -16.32 -10.60
C THR A 645 -2.32 -17.18 -11.21
N ILE A 646 -2.02 -17.01 -12.51
CA ILE A 646 -0.89 -17.69 -13.18
C ILE A 646 0.44 -17.24 -12.57
N PHE A 647 0.60 -15.94 -12.32
CA PHE A 647 1.81 -15.39 -11.72
C PHE A 647 2.04 -15.93 -10.31
N ALA A 648 0.98 -15.99 -9.50
CA ALA A 648 1.00 -16.59 -8.16
C ALA A 648 1.32 -18.10 -8.22
N ALA A 649 0.69 -18.85 -9.13
CA ALA A 649 0.93 -20.29 -9.27
C ALA A 649 2.39 -20.58 -9.64
N ALA A 650 2.99 -19.78 -10.54
CA ALA A 650 4.40 -19.90 -10.88
C ALA A 650 5.32 -19.67 -9.67
N ALA A 651 5.02 -18.67 -8.83
CA ALA A 651 5.80 -18.38 -7.62
C ALA A 651 5.72 -19.51 -6.57
N LEU A 652 4.64 -20.29 -6.55
CA LEU A 652 4.44 -21.42 -5.64
C LEU A 652 4.90 -22.77 -6.21
N MET A 653 5.30 -22.81 -7.49
CA MET A 653 5.45 -24.05 -8.27
C MET A 653 4.17 -24.90 -8.21
N ALA A 654 3.02 -24.27 -8.33
CA ALA A 654 1.69 -24.88 -8.30
C ALA A 654 0.99 -24.74 -9.65
N GLN A 655 -0.27 -25.17 -9.75
CA GLN A 655 -1.11 -24.94 -10.92
C GLN A 655 -2.15 -23.86 -10.62
N PRO A 656 -2.47 -22.97 -11.57
CA PRO A 656 -3.60 -22.06 -11.41
C PRO A 656 -4.91 -22.85 -11.61
N ARG A 657 -5.93 -22.51 -10.83
CA ARG A 657 -7.27 -23.13 -10.93
C ARG A 657 -8.35 -22.06 -10.91
N MET A 658 -9.46 -22.34 -11.59
CA MET A 658 -10.66 -21.48 -11.56
C MET A 658 -11.79 -22.15 -10.79
N LEU A 659 -12.53 -21.37 -10.00
CA LEU A 659 -13.88 -21.72 -9.56
C LEU A 659 -14.87 -20.76 -10.22
N ALA A 660 -15.78 -21.30 -11.02
CA ALA A 660 -16.80 -20.52 -11.70
C ALA A 660 -18.18 -20.83 -11.14
N VAL A 661 -18.99 -19.81 -10.88
CA VAL A 661 -20.42 -19.99 -10.58
C VAL A 661 -21.24 -19.54 -11.76
N VAL A 662 -21.71 -20.51 -12.54
CA VAL A 662 -22.43 -20.27 -13.79
C VAL A 662 -23.65 -21.17 -13.89
N HIS A 663 -24.78 -20.60 -14.33
CA HIS A 663 -25.95 -21.41 -14.64
C HIS A 663 -25.73 -22.16 -15.97
N PRO A 664 -26.10 -23.46 -16.09
CA PRO A 664 -25.83 -24.28 -17.28
C PRO A 664 -26.33 -23.67 -18.60
N ASN A 665 -27.46 -22.96 -18.54
CA ASN A 665 -28.12 -22.33 -19.68
C ASN A 665 -27.74 -20.86 -19.94
N THR A 666 -26.75 -20.30 -19.22
CA THR A 666 -26.31 -18.90 -19.45
C THR A 666 -25.55 -18.78 -20.76
N VAL A 667 -25.92 -17.87 -21.67
CA VAL A 667 -25.12 -17.60 -22.88
C VAL A 667 -23.85 -16.82 -22.50
N ALA A 668 -22.71 -17.12 -23.14
CA ALA A 668 -21.46 -16.40 -22.90
C ALA A 668 -21.57 -14.95 -23.39
N SER A 669 -21.26 -14.00 -22.52
CA SER A 669 -21.06 -12.59 -22.87
C SER A 669 -19.58 -12.23 -22.70
N ILE A 670 -19.12 -11.19 -23.41
CA ILE A 670 -17.71 -10.72 -23.37
C ILE A 670 -17.20 -10.56 -21.93
N ALA A 671 -18.04 -9.96 -21.06
CA ALA A 671 -17.71 -9.65 -19.67
C ALA A 671 -18.08 -10.73 -18.65
N GLY A 672 -18.80 -11.78 -19.06
CA GLY A 672 -19.45 -12.71 -18.13
C GLY A 672 -18.55 -13.84 -17.62
N ALA A 673 -18.90 -14.38 -16.45
CA ALA A 673 -18.22 -15.54 -15.84
C ALA A 673 -18.07 -16.75 -16.78
N ARG A 674 -19.02 -16.97 -17.70
CA ARG A 674 -18.93 -18.05 -18.70
C ARG A 674 -17.83 -17.82 -19.73
N ASN A 675 -17.57 -16.57 -20.13
CA ASN A 675 -16.46 -16.26 -21.03
C ASN A 675 -15.12 -16.39 -20.30
N ALA A 676 -15.02 -15.88 -19.07
CA ALA A 676 -13.82 -16.05 -18.24
C ALA A 676 -13.47 -17.55 -18.06
N LEU A 677 -14.47 -18.39 -17.78
CA LEU A 677 -14.31 -19.84 -17.72
C LEU A 677 -13.80 -20.44 -19.04
N ALA A 678 -14.43 -20.08 -20.17
CA ALA A 678 -14.02 -20.58 -21.48
C ALA A 678 -12.58 -20.18 -21.83
N GLU A 679 -12.21 -18.93 -21.56
CA GLU A 679 -10.86 -18.42 -21.76
C GLU A 679 -9.83 -19.17 -20.89
N PHE A 680 -10.15 -19.42 -19.64
CA PHE A 680 -9.26 -20.13 -18.72
C PHE A 680 -9.04 -21.60 -19.14
N VAL A 681 -10.12 -22.31 -19.49
CA VAL A 681 -10.06 -23.71 -19.94
C VAL A 681 -9.37 -23.84 -21.30
N ALA A 682 -9.57 -22.90 -22.23
CA ALA A 682 -8.91 -22.90 -23.53
C ALA A 682 -7.37 -22.84 -23.42
N ARG A 683 -6.84 -22.42 -22.27
CA ARG A 683 -5.39 -22.38 -21.97
C ARG A 683 -4.86 -23.68 -21.35
N GLY A 684 -5.73 -24.68 -21.13
CA GLY A 684 -5.36 -25.97 -20.58
C GLY A 684 -5.32 -26.03 -19.04
N PHE A 685 -5.88 -25.02 -18.36
CA PHE A 685 -5.93 -24.99 -16.90
C PHE A 685 -7.22 -25.63 -16.35
N ASN A 686 -7.15 -26.08 -15.09
CA ASN A 686 -8.25 -26.77 -14.42
C ASN A 686 -9.31 -25.78 -13.92
N ALA A 687 -10.59 -26.07 -14.17
CA ALA A 687 -11.70 -25.28 -13.65
C ALA A 687 -12.76 -26.17 -13.02
N ASP A 688 -13.29 -25.74 -11.88
CA ASP A 688 -14.46 -26.32 -11.22
C ASP A 688 -15.67 -25.39 -11.45
N VAL A 689 -16.87 -25.98 -11.59
CA VAL A 689 -18.11 -25.23 -11.86
C VAL A 689 -19.16 -25.58 -10.81
N ILE A 690 -19.75 -24.54 -10.21
CA ILE A 690 -20.93 -24.63 -9.35
C ILE A 690 -22.11 -23.99 -10.09
N ASP A 691 -23.28 -24.62 -10.02
CA ASP A 691 -24.51 -24.09 -10.62
C ASP A 691 -24.99 -22.87 -9.83
N ALA A 692 -25.17 -21.75 -10.52
CA ALA A 692 -25.64 -20.48 -9.95
C ALA A 692 -27.08 -20.53 -9.38
N LYS A 693 -27.84 -21.60 -9.63
CA LYS A 693 -29.23 -21.86 -9.18
C LYS A 693 -30.29 -20.92 -9.76
N LEU A 694 -29.95 -19.67 -10.03
CA LEU A 694 -30.80 -18.68 -10.67
C LEU A 694 -30.28 -18.37 -12.07
N ARG A 695 -31.19 -18.41 -13.05
CA ARG A 695 -30.89 -17.99 -14.41
C ARG A 695 -31.14 -16.49 -14.52
N ARG A 696 -30.09 -15.74 -14.86
CA ARG A 696 -30.20 -14.32 -15.19
C ARG A 696 -31.03 -14.12 -16.46
N LYS A 697 -31.95 -13.14 -16.44
CA LYS A 697 -32.65 -12.71 -17.67
C LYS A 697 -31.65 -12.07 -18.63
N GLU A 698 -31.59 -12.60 -19.84
CA GLU A 698 -30.71 -12.09 -20.89
C GLU A 698 -31.13 -10.67 -21.27
N THR A 699 -30.15 -9.77 -21.34
CA THR A 699 -30.34 -8.42 -21.89
C THR A 699 -29.71 -8.43 -23.29
N PRO A 700 -30.40 -7.96 -24.33
CA PRO A 700 -29.84 -7.94 -25.68
C PRO A 700 -28.52 -7.16 -25.70
N ASP A 701 -27.50 -7.73 -26.32
CA ASP A 701 -26.25 -7.04 -26.58
C ASP A 701 -26.49 -5.94 -27.62
N GLY A 702 -26.23 -4.68 -27.25
CA GLY A 702 -26.23 -3.57 -28.20
C GLY A 702 -25.04 -3.66 -29.18
N ALA A 703 -25.09 -2.91 -30.29
CA ALA A 703 -23.95 -2.81 -31.19
C ALA A 703 -22.73 -2.23 -30.45
N ARG A 704 -21.66 -3.02 -30.30
CA ARG A 704 -20.42 -2.66 -29.60
C ARG A 704 -19.36 -2.17 -30.59
N GLY A 705 -18.50 -1.24 -30.14
CA GLY A 705 -17.34 -0.77 -30.90
C GLY A 705 -16.14 -1.71 -30.80
N ALA A 706 -14.99 -1.31 -31.35
CA ALA A 706 -13.74 -2.05 -31.20
C ALA A 706 -13.25 -2.10 -29.72
N ASP A 707 -12.42 -3.11 -29.41
CA ASP A 707 -11.74 -3.21 -28.11
C ASP A 707 -10.86 -1.96 -27.88
N PRO A 708 -11.13 -1.16 -26.83
CA PRO A 708 -10.36 0.05 -26.57
C PRO A 708 -8.96 -0.26 -26.02
N PHE A 709 -8.68 -1.49 -25.56
CA PHE A 709 -7.45 -1.81 -24.85
C PHE A 709 -6.27 -2.11 -25.78
N ALA A 710 -5.10 -1.55 -25.47
CA ALA A 710 -3.87 -1.82 -26.19
C ALA A 710 -2.62 -1.64 -25.31
N PRO A 711 -1.51 -2.33 -25.64
CA PRO A 711 -0.21 -2.07 -25.03
C PRO A 711 0.35 -0.70 -25.45
N MET A 712 1.21 -0.15 -24.60
CA MET A 712 1.93 1.11 -24.78
C MET A 712 3.37 1.00 -24.27
N VAL A 713 4.28 1.72 -24.90
CA VAL A 713 5.65 1.93 -24.40
C VAL A 713 5.85 3.42 -24.19
N PHE A 714 6.27 3.80 -22.99
CA PHE A 714 6.66 5.16 -22.64
C PHE A 714 8.17 5.22 -22.44
N ALA A 715 8.77 6.35 -22.82
CA ALA A 715 10.16 6.63 -22.55
C ALA A 715 10.37 8.07 -22.09
N PHE A 716 11.25 8.25 -21.09
CA PHE A 716 11.48 9.55 -20.46
C PHE A 716 12.96 9.89 -20.43
N ALA A 717 13.29 11.12 -20.80
CA ALA A 717 14.62 11.67 -20.54
C ALA A 717 14.82 11.85 -19.03
N ARG A 718 15.99 11.45 -18.53
CA ARG A 718 16.33 11.57 -17.10
C ARG A 718 16.51 13.03 -16.68
N CYS A 719 17.18 13.82 -17.49
CA CYS A 719 17.38 15.24 -17.24
C CYS A 719 17.36 16.03 -18.56
N GLN A 720 17.27 17.36 -18.47
CA GLN A 720 17.23 18.22 -19.66
C GLN A 720 18.50 18.11 -20.52
N GLN A 721 19.63 17.74 -19.93
CA GLN A 721 20.91 17.56 -20.65
C GLN A 721 20.84 16.38 -21.63
N ASP A 722 20.07 15.34 -21.29
CA ASP A 722 19.92 14.15 -22.13
C ASP A 722 18.90 14.39 -23.27
N ASN A 723 18.14 15.50 -23.25
CA ASN A 723 17.02 15.73 -24.18
C ASN A 723 17.40 15.61 -25.66
N ALA A 724 18.56 16.12 -26.08
CA ALA A 724 18.94 16.09 -27.49
C ALA A 724 19.14 14.64 -27.98
N GLU A 725 19.88 13.85 -27.19
CA GLU A 725 20.19 12.46 -27.54
C GLU A 725 18.96 11.55 -27.41
N ILE A 726 18.18 11.72 -26.34
CA ILE A 726 16.92 10.97 -26.17
C ILE A 726 15.93 11.31 -27.28
N ARG A 727 15.87 12.56 -27.77
CA ARG A 727 14.99 12.93 -28.89
C ARG A 727 15.36 12.15 -30.15
N ARG A 728 16.64 12.13 -30.49
CA ARG A 728 17.17 11.37 -31.64
C ARG A 728 16.77 9.89 -31.55
N LEU A 729 16.99 9.26 -30.39
CA LEU A 729 16.63 7.85 -30.16
C LEU A 729 15.13 7.58 -30.28
N LEU A 730 14.29 8.48 -29.76
CA LEU A 730 12.83 8.38 -29.85
C LEU A 730 12.34 8.56 -31.29
N ASP A 731 12.88 9.53 -32.04
CA ASP A 731 12.53 9.77 -33.44
C ASP A 731 12.92 8.55 -34.31
N GLU A 732 14.12 7.99 -34.11
CA GLU A 732 14.58 6.77 -34.81
C GLU A 732 13.73 5.53 -34.50
N ALA A 733 13.15 5.46 -33.30
CA ALA A 733 12.26 4.38 -32.88
C ALA A 733 10.78 4.66 -33.20
N GLY A 734 10.46 5.81 -33.83
CA GLY A 734 9.09 6.15 -34.24
C GLY A 734 8.15 6.57 -33.10
N PHE A 735 8.69 7.05 -31.97
CA PHE A 735 7.88 7.51 -30.85
C PHE A 735 7.26 8.88 -31.13
N ALA A 736 6.04 9.08 -30.66
CA ALA A 736 5.46 10.43 -30.57
C ALA A 736 6.05 11.17 -29.37
N ILE A 737 6.75 12.29 -29.64
CA ILE A 737 7.50 13.03 -28.63
C ILE A 737 6.69 14.22 -28.08
N ARG A 738 6.73 14.42 -26.77
CA ARG A 738 6.21 15.59 -26.06
C ARG A 738 7.25 16.20 -25.12
N VAL A 739 7.05 17.47 -24.78
CA VAL A 739 7.84 18.17 -23.75
C VAL A 739 7.05 18.18 -22.45
N LEU A 740 7.69 17.76 -21.37
CA LEU A 740 7.13 17.75 -20.02
C LEU A 740 7.16 19.15 -19.40
N LYS A 741 6.41 19.35 -18.30
CA LYS A 741 6.35 20.64 -17.57
C LYS A 741 7.73 21.10 -17.07
N ASP A 742 8.60 20.16 -16.73
CA ASP A 742 9.98 20.41 -16.28
C ASP A 742 10.98 20.53 -17.45
N ARG A 743 10.48 20.66 -18.68
CA ARG A 743 11.23 20.75 -19.94
C ARG A 743 12.04 19.50 -20.32
N ARG A 744 11.93 18.39 -19.60
CA ARG A 744 12.41 17.09 -20.09
C ARG A 744 11.53 16.63 -21.25
N ILE A 745 12.03 15.73 -22.08
CA ILE A 745 11.21 15.11 -23.13
C ILE A 745 10.70 13.73 -22.73
N ALA A 746 9.54 13.38 -23.27
CA ALA A 746 8.97 12.05 -23.16
C ALA A 746 8.48 11.58 -24.53
N GLY A 747 8.61 10.29 -24.79
CA GLY A 747 8.04 9.61 -25.94
C GLY A 747 6.94 8.65 -25.52
N HIS A 748 5.99 8.41 -26.41
CA HIS A 748 5.07 7.29 -26.30
C HIS A 748 4.92 6.58 -27.66
N TYR A 749 4.75 5.26 -27.62
CA TYR A 749 4.62 4.39 -28.78
C TYR A 749 3.54 3.34 -28.53
N MET A 750 2.66 3.12 -29.50
CA MET A 750 1.60 2.12 -29.45
C MET A 750 1.99 0.91 -30.30
N PRO A 751 2.53 -0.16 -29.71
CA PRO A 751 2.86 -1.38 -30.44
C PRO A 751 1.60 -2.14 -30.87
N SER A 752 1.76 -3.00 -31.88
CA SER A 752 0.74 -3.93 -32.36
C SER A 752 0.45 -5.06 -31.38
N GLY A 753 1.39 -5.38 -30.49
CA GLY A 753 1.27 -6.43 -29.47
C GLY A 753 2.42 -6.43 -28.46
N PHE A 754 2.39 -7.39 -27.51
CA PHE A 754 3.35 -7.48 -26.41
C PHE A 754 4.79 -7.75 -26.86
N GLU A 755 5.00 -8.61 -27.87
CA GLU A 755 6.34 -8.92 -28.37
C GLU A 755 7.02 -7.71 -29.03
N GLU A 756 6.27 -6.91 -29.79
CA GLU A 756 6.79 -5.65 -30.33
C GLU A 756 7.08 -4.62 -29.22
N ALA A 757 6.22 -4.55 -28.20
CA ALA A 757 6.45 -3.70 -27.04
C ALA A 757 7.79 -4.02 -26.36
N HIS A 758 8.06 -5.32 -26.11
CA HIS A 758 9.32 -5.79 -25.53
C HIS A 758 10.52 -5.48 -26.40
N PHE A 759 10.41 -5.74 -27.71
CA PHE A 759 11.48 -5.49 -28.67
C PHE A 759 11.88 -4.01 -28.68
N ILE A 760 10.90 -3.11 -28.83
CA ILE A 760 11.15 -1.67 -28.90
C ILE A 760 11.68 -1.14 -27.58
N ALA A 761 11.10 -1.57 -26.46
CA ALA A 761 11.53 -1.11 -25.15
C ALA A 761 12.99 -1.54 -24.85
N SER A 762 13.32 -2.81 -25.11
CA SER A 762 14.67 -3.35 -24.93
C SER A 762 15.68 -2.69 -25.86
N ARG A 763 15.32 -2.49 -27.13
CA ARG A 763 16.17 -1.79 -28.10
C ARG A 763 16.49 -0.38 -27.65
N LEU A 764 15.48 0.37 -27.15
CA LEU A 764 15.67 1.73 -26.69
C LEU A 764 16.57 1.81 -25.44
N ALA A 765 16.41 0.88 -24.49
CA ALA A 765 17.27 0.77 -23.32
C ALA A 765 18.74 0.49 -23.70
N THR A 766 18.96 -0.44 -24.64
CA THR A 766 20.30 -0.79 -25.15
C THR A 766 20.96 0.38 -25.87
N LEU A 767 20.22 1.05 -26.78
CA LEU A 767 20.75 2.19 -27.53
C LEU A 767 21.09 3.37 -26.60
N GLY A 768 20.23 3.66 -25.62
CA GLY A 768 20.49 4.72 -24.64
C GLY A 768 21.72 4.43 -23.79
N THR A 769 21.93 3.17 -23.41
CA THR A 769 23.13 2.74 -22.67
C THR A 769 24.40 2.92 -23.51
N ALA A 770 24.38 2.53 -24.79
CA ALA A 770 25.49 2.75 -25.71
C ALA A 770 25.79 4.24 -25.92
N ALA A 771 24.75 5.08 -25.94
CA ALA A 771 24.85 6.54 -26.08
C ALA A 771 25.19 7.28 -24.77
N LYS A 772 25.39 6.57 -23.65
CA LYS A 772 25.56 7.15 -22.30
C LYS A 772 24.42 8.08 -21.87
N SER A 773 23.25 7.92 -22.49
CA SER A 773 22.03 8.69 -22.28
C SER A 773 20.86 7.71 -22.22
N SER A 774 20.74 6.97 -21.11
CA SER A 774 19.72 5.93 -20.96
C SER A 774 18.36 6.54 -20.63
N PRO A 775 17.33 6.38 -21.48
CA PRO A 775 15.97 6.74 -21.09
C PRO A 775 15.46 5.78 -20.03
N ARG A 776 14.47 6.23 -19.26
CA ARG A 776 13.62 5.35 -18.48
C ARG A 776 12.53 4.82 -19.40
N VAL A 777 12.40 3.49 -19.52
CA VAL A 777 11.44 2.85 -20.43
C VAL A 777 10.43 2.03 -19.64
N ILE A 778 9.14 2.29 -19.85
CA ILE A 778 8.05 1.65 -19.11
C ILE A 778 6.95 1.20 -20.09
N CYS A 779 6.63 -0.09 -20.07
CA CYS A 779 5.51 -0.68 -20.78
C CYS A 779 4.24 -0.61 -19.93
N ASP A 780 3.11 -0.32 -20.56
CA ASP A 780 1.80 -0.20 -19.90
C ASP A 780 0.68 -0.73 -20.80
N PHE A 781 -0.51 -0.93 -20.25
CA PHE A 781 -1.66 -1.46 -20.98
C PHE A 781 -2.96 -0.82 -20.48
N GLY A 782 -3.81 -0.38 -21.39
CA GLY A 782 -5.10 0.18 -20.99
C GLY A 782 -5.99 0.64 -22.16
N PRO A 783 -7.17 1.21 -21.85
CA PRO A 783 -8.23 1.56 -22.80
C PRO A 783 -7.91 2.86 -23.55
N ILE A 784 -6.97 2.80 -24.48
CA ILE A 784 -6.42 3.97 -25.17
C ILE A 784 -6.94 4.17 -26.59
N ARG A 785 -7.80 3.28 -27.10
CA ARG A 785 -8.36 3.39 -28.45
C ARG A 785 -9.79 3.95 -28.43
N GLY A 786 -10.11 4.67 -29.50
CA GLY A 786 -11.48 5.08 -29.83
C GLY A 786 -12.27 3.97 -30.50
N ARG A 787 -13.54 4.25 -30.82
CA ARG A 787 -14.42 3.29 -31.50
C ARG A 787 -13.94 2.87 -32.89
N ASP A 788 -13.17 3.73 -33.55
CA ASP A 788 -12.52 3.50 -34.83
C ASP A 788 -11.18 2.73 -34.70
N GLY A 789 -10.76 2.41 -33.47
CA GLY A 789 -9.49 1.76 -33.16
C GLY A 789 -8.29 2.72 -33.11
N ALA A 790 -8.48 4.01 -33.36
CA ALA A 790 -7.41 5.00 -33.35
C ALA A 790 -7.00 5.36 -31.90
N PRO A 791 -5.71 5.65 -31.63
CA PRO A 791 -5.26 6.04 -30.31
C PRO A 791 -5.84 7.41 -29.90
N ILE A 792 -6.27 7.52 -28.65
CA ILE A 792 -6.76 8.75 -28.04
C ILE A 792 -5.69 9.27 -27.08
N LEU A 793 -5.07 10.40 -27.42
CA LEU A 793 -4.00 10.99 -26.62
C LEU A 793 -4.44 11.28 -25.18
N GLU A 794 -5.68 11.73 -24.98
CA GLU A 794 -6.22 11.99 -23.63
C GLU A 794 -6.22 10.72 -22.76
N ASP A 795 -6.59 9.57 -23.32
CA ASP A 795 -6.63 8.30 -22.59
C ASP A 795 -5.24 7.68 -22.42
N ILE A 796 -4.34 7.88 -23.39
CA ILE A 796 -2.91 7.53 -23.24
C ILE A 796 -2.27 8.25 -22.05
N LEU A 797 -2.61 9.53 -21.86
CA LEU A 797 -2.08 10.34 -20.76
C LEU A 797 -2.65 9.98 -19.38
N LYS A 798 -3.70 9.15 -19.34
CA LYS A 798 -4.34 8.64 -18.12
C LYS A 798 -3.72 7.34 -17.61
N LEU A 799 -2.89 6.67 -18.43
CA LEU A 799 -2.15 5.46 -18.05
C LEU A 799 -1.14 5.74 -16.93
N ASP A 800 -0.89 4.74 -16.09
CA ASP A 800 0.01 4.86 -14.93
C ASP A 800 1.44 5.25 -15.35
N ALA A 801 1.94 4.65 -16.42
CA ALA A 801 3.29 4.90 -16.92
C ALA A 801 3.45 6.27 -17.61
N ALA A 802 2.37 7.00 -17.88
CA ALA A 802 2.43 8.29 -18.57
C ALA A 802 3.08 9.40 -17.73
N ALA A 803 3.12 9.25 -16.41
CA ALA A 803 3.56 10.27 -15.46
C ALA A 803 5.07 10.26 -15.12
N ASP A 804 5.89 9.45 -15.81
CA ASP A 804 7.29 9.15 -15.44
C ASP A 804 7.40 8.56 -14.02
N LEU A 805 7.42 7.23 -13.91
CA LEU A 805 7.56 6.54 -12.62
C LEU A 805 9.01 6.67 -12.11
N SER A 806 9.36 7.85 -11.62
CA SER A 806 10.73 8.30 -11.31
C SER A 806 11.48 7.44 -10.28
N ALA A 807 10.75 6.73 -9.43
CA ALA A 807 11.25 5.80 -8.42
C ALA A 807 12.04 4.60 -9.00
N VAL A 808 11.90 4.33 -10.29
CA VAL A 808 12.46 3.15 -10.94
C VAL A 808 13.90 3.38 -11.44
N ALA A 809 14.73 2.34 -11.55
CA ALA A 809 16.12 2.51 -12.03
C ALA A 809 16.19 2.84 -13.53
N ILE A 810 17.18 3.63 -13.97
CA ILE A 810 17.41 3.91 -15.40
C ILE A 810 18.13 2.75 -16.12
N GLY A 811 18.06 2.73 -17.45
CA GLY A 811 18.75 1.74 -18.28
C GLY A 811 18.21 0.32 -18.18
N ASN A 812 17.06 0.12 -17.54
CA ASN A 812 16.33 -1.14 -17.54
C ASN A 812 14.92 -0.88 -18.11
N VAL A 813 14.29 -1.95 -18.61
CA VAL A 813 12.89 -1.90 -19.04
C VAL A 813 11.99 -2.34 -17.89
N PHE A 814 10.90 -1.62 -17.71
CA PHE A 814 9.88 -1.95 -16.71
C PHE A 814 8.50 -2.07 -17.34
N ALA A 815 7.58 -2.71 -16.63
CA ALA A 815 6.20 -2.90 -17.03
C ALA A 815 5.26 -2.71 -15.83
N THR A 816 4.11 -2.08 -16.04
CA THR A 816 3.05 -1.97 -15.02
C THR A 816 2.37 -3.33 -14.78
N SER A 817 1.68 -3.49 -13.66
CA SER A 817 0.89 -4.71 -13.41
C SER A 817 -0.13 -4.99 -14.51
N ALA A 818 -0.80 -3.95 -15.04
CA ALA A 818 -1.78 -4.10 -16.11
C ALA A 818 -1.16 -4.73 -17.37
N PHE A 819 0.07 -4.31 -17.74
CA PHE A 819 0.79 -4.90 -18.87
C PHE A 819 1.17 -6.34 -18.60
N VAL A 820 1.81 -6.62 -17.45
CA VAL A 820 2.30 -7.96 -17.11
C VAL A 820 1.16 -8.97 -17.01
N MET A 821 0.11 -8.65 -16.26
CA MET A 821 -0.99 -9.59 -16.05
C MET A 821 -1.74 -9.85 -17.34
N ARG A 822 -1.92 -8.83 -18.19
CA ARG A 822 -2.55 -9.03 -19.50
C ARG A 822 -1.73 -9.91 -20.43
N GLU A 823 -0.41 -9.76 -20.45
CA GLU A 823 0.48 -10.60 -21.26
C GLU A 823 0.55 -12.03 -20.74
N VAL A 824 0.71 -12.21 -19.42
CA VAL A 824 0.76 -13.53 -18.79
C VAL A 824 -0.56 -14.27 -19.02
N ALA A 825 -1.69 -13.58 -18.87
CA ALA A 825 -2.98 -14.13 -19.28
C ALA A 825 -3.03 -14.44 -20.79
N GLY A 826 -2.26 -13.76 -21.63
CA GLY A 826 -2.11 -14.05 -23.06
C GLY A 826 -1.16 -15.22 -23.40
N GLY A 827 -0.52 -15.86 -22.41
CA GLY A 827 0.46 -16.93 -22.62
C GLY A 827 1.92 -16.50 -22.47
N GLY A 828 2.18 -15.24 -22.08
CA GLY A 828 3.51 -14.79 -21.69
C GLY A 828 4.02 -15.52 -20.45
N LYS A 829 5.35 -15.69 -20.34
CA LYS A 829 5.95 -16.41 -19.22
C LYS A 829 6.13 -15.49 -18.01
N PRO A 830 5.66 -15.87 -16.80
CA PRO A 830 5.83 -15.07 -15.59
C PRO A 830 7.28 -14.78 -15.21
N ASP A 831 8.19 -15.71 -15.50
CA ASP A 831 9.62 -15.63 -15.14
C ASP A 831 10.40 -14.56 -15.93
N ARG A 832 9.83 -14.03 -17.02
CA ARG A 832 10.31 -12.83 -17.74
C ARG A 832 10.29 -11.58 -16.84
N TYR A 833 9.49 -11.61 -15.78
CA TYR A 833 9.25 -10.47 -14.91
C TYR A 833 9.81 -10.67 -13.52
N SER A 834 10.41 -9.62 -12.97
CA SER A 834 10.79 -9.57 -11.56
C SER A 834 10.12 -8.40 -10.89
N VAL A 835 9.53 -8.64 -9.72
CA VAL A 835 8.89 -7.58 -8.93
C VAL A 835 9.94 -6.53 -8.55
N ALA A 836 9.59 -5.27 -8.75
CA ALA A 836 10.30 -4.12 -8.23
C ALA A 836 9.27 -3.24 -7.51
N ASN A 837 9.46 -3.05 -6.22
CA ASN A 837 8.54 -2.29 -5.39
C ASN A 837 9.25 -1.34 -4.43
N ILE A 838 10.55 -1.12 -4.64
CA ILE A 838 11.40 -0.24 -3.86
C ILE A 838 12.33 0.51 -4.80
N SER A 839 12.44 1.81 -4.55
CA SER A 839 13.49 2.66 -5.09
C SER A 839 14.67 2.70 -4.14
N ILE A 840 15.88 2.55 -4.68
CA ILE A 840 17.12 2.66 -3.93
C ILE A 840 17.92 3.78 -4.58
N GLU A 841 17.93 4.95 -3.95
CA GLU A 841 18.64 6.14 -4.44
C GLU A 841 19.84 6.46 -3.54
N PRO A 842 20.95 6.99 -4.10
CA PRO A 842 22.01 7.54 -3.27
C PRO A 842 21.49 8.76 -2.49
N HIS A 843 21.88 8.85 -1.22
CA HIS A 843 21.66 10.03 -0.39
C HIS A 843 22.53 11.20 -0.89
N GLU A 844 22.22 12.43 -0.47
CA GLU A 844 22.93 13.64 -0.92
C GLU A 844 24.43 13.62 -0.59
N ASP A 845 24.83 12.88 0.46
CA ASP A 845 26.23 12.68 0.84
C ASP A 845 26.97 11.61 -0.01
N GLY A 846 26.26 10.92 -0.90
CA GLY A 846 26.79 9.84 -1.74
C GLY A 846 27.21 8.56 -1.01
N GLN A 847 27.12 8.52 0.32
CA GLN A 847 27.51 7.37 1.14
C GLN A 847 26.31 6.56 1.64
N ARG A 848 25.19 7.22 1.93
CA ARG A 848 23.95 6.56 2.38
C ARG A 848 23.03 6.25 1.22
N ARG A 849 22.08 5.34 1.44
CA ARG A 849 21.05 4.99 0.47
C ARG A 849 19.69 5.32 1.06
N VAL A 850 18.81 5.94 0.27
CA VAL A 850 17.43 6.18 0.65
C VAL A 850 16.58 5.07 0.04
N LEU A 851 15.94 4.28 0.90
CA LEU A 851 14.97 3.26 0.52
C LEU A 851 13.58 3.90 0.52
N ARG A 852 12.92 3.94 -0.64
CA ARG A 852 11.54 4.42 -0.76
C ARG A 852 10.64 3.33 -1.32
N GLY A 853 9.41 3.25 -0.81
CA GLY A 853 8.40 2.39 -1.41
C GLY A 853 8.14 2.82 -2.86
N ALA A 854 7.77 1.88 -3.70
CA ALA A 854 7.29 2.17 -5.05
C ALA A 854 5.97 1.43 -5.28
N LYS A 855 5.10 2.01 -6.10
CA LYS A 855 4.00 1.27 -6.72
C LYS A 855 4.60 0.02 -7.38
N GLN A 856 3.95 -1.12 -7.18
CA GLN A 856 4.41 -2.38 -7.73
C GLN A 856 4.57 -2.26 -9.24
N ILE A 857 5.80 -2.45 -9.71
CA ILE A 857 6.19 -2.46 -11.11
C ILE A 857 7.04 -3.71 -11.33
N TYR A 858 7.22 -4.09 -12.57
CA TYR A 858 7.97 -5.28 -12.93
C TYR A 858 9.16 -4.90 -13.77
N LYS A 859 10.37 -5.24 -13.33
CA LYS A 859 11.54 -5.20 -14.19
C LYS A 859 11.43 -6.35 -15.19
N VAL A 860 11.52 -6.03 -16.48
CA VAL A 860 11.64 -7.01 -17.55
C VAL A 860 13.06 -7.56 -17.54
N ARG A 861 13.19 -8.88 -17.43
CA ARG A 861 14.48 -9.56 -17.50
C ARG A 861 14.95 -9.61 -18.95
N GLU A 862 16.22 -9.32 -19.15
CA GLU A 862 16.88 -9.55 -20.43
C GLU A 862 16.88 -11.07 -20.67
N THR A 863 16.20 -11.51 -21.72
CA THR A 863 16.15 -12.91 -22.14
C THR A 863 17.32 -13.25 -23.05
#